data_AF-A0A0L0S0S2-F1
#
_entry.id   AF-A0A0L0S0S2-F1
#
_cell.length_a   1.000
_cell.length_b   1.000
_cell.length_c   1.000
_cell.angle_alpha   90.00
_cell.angle_beta   90.00
_cell.angle_gamma   90.00
#
_symmetry.space_group_name_H-M   'P 1'
#
loop_
_entity.id
_entity.type
_entity.pdbx_description
1 polymer ?
#
loop_
_entity_poly.entity_id
_entity_poly.type
_entity_poly.pdbx_seq_one_letter_code
_entity_poly.pdbx_strand_id
1 'polypeptide(L)'
;MAASPKISPAGSLNSSGSNVFVSPTAVAGSQVHGVHGRVRLGKDVDLPTSASEDATGAPNQNRSWMDVKRKNIAAYEYLCRIGEAKQWVEACIQEELPPVTALDEGLRNGVALAKLARAFEPELVRKIFEDPKLQFRHSDNINYCFQFMKKVGLPPSFMFELTDLYDLKNVPKVIYAIHALSHLLAKKGTAPKIKNLIGKLDFTEAEVTAMQENLDKSGVVMPSFGNVDKTLEKEMAPQTDEERRLEYLRAHEDEIVQCQAVARRHLARKRAEVRREEVIAKRRVEEEARRAEEEARRAEEEARELQRRREQDARDREVARQKREKEVLVPAATKIQAAWRGTVVRKALAERDAQLAANVHAIIALQSRARGYLARKHYAARRNFYRKNEGAIVSIQSWLKSKKQHSAYSSLMNLDNPPLPVVAKFLHLLDLGVRDVEEELAVENMKELAVKQIRENASLEAHLNDLDIKIALLVKNRITLDEVVKISSKKLKKTPSDEEMKKAAAVFQVNLKSLDKTSRDRLEAYQNMFYLLQTQPKYLTRLLWVMRNWSSDVVKRLIETCVLTLFSYAQNAREEYLLLKLLNSAIDLEVQDVEHLGDFVQGNPAFIKIVLQYVRGAKDRQYLQSVLQPCVKRVCDCTLDLELDPLQVYKLLIKEEESNTGKKSTKKYDVSREDAIKDPQTRERLQTNYQALEKYVSDMLESIISSLGRMPYGIRYIAKQLLEALSKRFPKEGRAEVLRVVGNLIYYRYMNPAIVAPDAFDVYHDPISPLHRKNLSEVSKMLNVIATGKQLDAHLEFAEPDVRRASQQFLKFLETVTNVPAPEVQLNVDGYSDAARTTKPVIYVSPNEIFSMHATIHQHMEEVCGDPDDPLRKVLDFLGTPPSFQQDKTGPEISLTLMPRFAGSGDADKSNDYELRRLYVATKKQLVLAIRVQSNATNLLDLLECPATDREEERYREMTVGSPTSLYASVASMNTSNTNGTDAPPAESFALFKRGVLEAMARLELASLVTRHDKYASMMASIVQDIRCKHRRRMQLQLEKASLETTLGTLKGKHDFLVEQEKSYMDYINACIQQLTAHHGSKKRRTLMPFSRHARHVRELERKNKAVPKFGSFKYSAKELMDRGVIVSIEVDGLPSKLYDRLNVTLSSDEQGVFDVECTFSALGYSAAEHDSVKLEELLALQFENKTEAQLFDGSVTVNVNLLIYFINKKFYA
;
A
#
# COMPACT_ATOMS: atom_id res chain seq x y z
N MET A 1 63.61 21.41 -15.56
CA MET A 1 63.91 20.85 -14.21
C MET A 1 62.57 20.56 -13.56
N ALA A 2 62.08 19.32 -13.68
CA ALA A 2 62.28 18.18 -12.77
C ALA A 2 61.19 18.14 -11.67
N ALA A 3 60.54 17.05 -11.27
CA ALA A 3 60.36 15.69 -11.80
C ALA A 3 59.32 14.95 -10.92
N SER A 4 58.26 14.38 -11.53
CA SER A 4 57.74 13.00 -11.30
C SER A 4 56.92 12.66 -10.03
N PRO A 5 56.15 11.52 -9.98
CA PRO A 5 55.98 10.43 -10.97
C PRO A 5 54.51 10.00 -11.32
N LYS A 6 54.46 9.12 -12.35
CA LYS A 6 53.34 8.34 -12.92
C LYS A 6 53.04 7.05 -12.12
N ILE A 7 51.87 6.43 -12.34
CA ILE A 7 51.64 4.97 -12.55
C ILE A 7 50.25 4.73 -13.21
N SER A 8 50.18 3.68 -14.02
CA SER A 8 49.26 3.28 -15.11
C SER A 8 47.87 2.71 -14.73
N PRO A 9 47.00 2.42 -15.74
CA PRO A 9 46.28 1.14 -15.75
C PRO A 9 46.36 0.40 -17.10
N ALA A 10 46.46 -0.93 -17.05
CA ALA A 10 46.36 -1.83 -18.21
C ALA A 10 45.71 -3.18 -17.82
N GLY A 11 44.85 -3.69 -18.72
CA GLY A 11 44.43 -5.10 -18.90
C GLY A 11 43.31 -5.61 -17.98
N SER A 12 42.12 -6.08 -18.40
CA SER A 12 41.62 -6.89 -19.54
C SER A 12 41.11 -8.26 -19.04
N LEU A 13 39.85 -8.60 -19.34
CA LEU A 13 39.29 -9.91 -19.74
C LEU A 13 37.76 -9.87 -19.52
N ASN A 14 36.97 -9.60 -20.56
CA ASN A 14 36.31 -10.56 -21.47
C ASN A 14 35.20 -11.41 -20.83
N SER A 15 33.95 -11.05 -21.15
CA SER A 15 32.79 -11.96 -21.14
C SER A 15 32.20 -12.02 -22.54
N SER A 16 32.31 -13.18 -23.18
CA SER A 16 31.90 -13.47 -24.55
C SER A 16 30.72 -14.44 -24.60
N GLY A 17 29.79 -14.16 -25.52
CA GLY A 17 28.86 -15.10 -26.16
C GLY A 17 27.59 -15.42 -25.37
N SER A 18 26.39 -15.46 -25.94
CA SER A 18 25.98 -15.34 -27.35
C SER A 18 24.44 -15.34 -27.40
N ASN A 19 23.87 -14.31 -28.03
CA ASN A 19 22.49 -14.25 -28.49
C ASN A 19 22.38 -14.94 -29.86
N VAL A 20 21.39 -15.82 -30.04
CA VAL A 20 20.89 -16.24 -31.36
C VAL A 20 19.37 -16.09 -31.38
N PHE A 21 18.91 -15.32 -32.36
CA PHE A 21 17.53 -15.12 -32.79
C PHE A 21 17.06 -16.29 -33.65
N VAL A 22 15.85 -16.85 -33.43
CA VAL A 22 14.95 -17.35 -34.50
C VAL A 22 13.47 -17.20 -34.06
N SER A 23 12.66 -16.77 -35.02
CA SER A 23 11.23 -16.39 -35.12
C SER A 23 10.15 -17.25 -34.43
N PRO A 24 8.95 -16.69 -34.15
CA PRO A 24 7.74 -17.48 -33.87
C PRO A 24 6.86 -17.63 -35.12
N THR A 25 6.55 -18.88 -35.47
CA THR A 25 5.53 -19.27 -36.45
C THR A 25 4.19 -19.52 -35.74
N ALA A 26 3.09 -19.32 -36.47
CA ALA A 26 1.73 -19.22 -35.98
C ALA A 26 0.95 -20.53 -35.76
N VAL A 27 -0.21 -20.37 -35.10
CA VAL A 27 -1.52 -21.07 -35.24
C VAL A 27 -1.98 -22.06 -34.13
N ALA A 28 -3.14 -21.67 -33.57
CA ALA A 28 -4.30 -22.44 -33.04
C ALA A 28 -4.42 -22.84 -31.55
N GLY A 29 -5.49 -22.30 -30.89
CA GLY A 29 -6.52 -23.14 -30.25
C GLY A 29 -6.94 -22.88 -28.80
N SER A 30 -8.12 -22.24 -28.63
CA SER A 30 -9.15 -22.34 -27.54
C SER A 30 -8.79 -21.96 -26.09
N GLN A 31 -9.37 -20.88 -25.52
CA GLN A 31 -10.61 -20.81 -24.69
C GLN A 31 -10.51 -21.59 -23.36
N VAL A 32 -10.84 -21.09 -22.15
CA VAL A 32 -12.06 -20.40 -21.65
C VAL A 32 -11.77 -19.58 -20.36
N HIS A 33 -12.57 -18.54 -20.13
CA HIS A 33 -12.74 -17.65 -18.96
C HIS A 33 -13.20 -18.37 -17.66
N GLY A 34 -13.28 -17.81 -16.45
CA GLY A 34 -13.15 -16.44 -15.93
C GLY A 34 -13.42 -16.42 -14.41
N VAL A 35 -13.08 -15.31 -13.76
CA VAL A 35 -13.35 -15.02 -12.35
C VAL A 35 -14.42 -13.93 -12.26
N HIS A 36 -15.44 -14.13 -11.43
CA HIS A 36 -16.46 -13.12 -11.11
C HIS A 36 -16.74 -13.06 -9.61
N GLY A 37 -16.91 -11.84 -9.12
CA GLY A 37 -17.39 -11.57 -7.76
C GLY A 37 -17.38 -10.09 -7.40
N ARG A 38 -18.37 -9.31 -7.87
CA ARG A 38 -18.87 -8.16 -7.10
C ARG A 38 -20.35 -7.89 -7.36
N VAL A 39 -21.07 -7.83 -6.25
CA VAL A 39 -22.48 -7.43 -6.09
C VAL A 39 -22.58 -5.90 -6.00
N ARG A 40 -23.73 -5.33 -6.42
CA ARG A 40 -24.20 -3.98 -6.06
C ARG A 40 -25.64 -4.03 -5.54
N LEU A 41 -25.89 -3.20 -4.53
CA LEU A 41 -27.14 -2.91 -3.81
C LEU A 41 -28.14 -2.06 -4.61
N GLY A 42 -29.44 -2.27 -4.34
CA GLY A 42 -30.59 -1.45 -4.73
C GLY A 42 -31.29 -0.81 -3.51
N LYS A 43 -32.20 0.14 -3.77
CA LYS A 43 -32.77 1.14 -2.84
C LYS A 43 -34.31 1.07 -2.89
N ASP A 44 -35.00 1.17 -1.76
CA ASP A 44 -36.47 1.01 -1.61
C ASP A 44 -37.29 2.30 -1.77
N VAL A 45 -38.60 2.10 -1.99
CA VAL A 45 -39.73 3.05 -1.82
C VAL A 45 -40.87 2.30 -1.10
N ASP A 46 -41.44 2.90 -0.05
CA ASP A 46 -42.48 2.37 0.86
C ASP A 46 -43.93 2.50 0.35
N LEU A 47 -44.87 1.66 0.85
CA LEU A 47 -46.32 1.89 1.17
C LEU A 47 -47.03 0.58 1.66
N PRO A 48 -48.26 0.60 2.27
CA PRO A 48 -48.48 0.08 3.63
C PRO A 48 -49.53 -1.06 3.83
N THR A 49 -49.54 -1.55 5.08
CA THR A 49 -50.35 -2.47 5.92
C THR A 49 -51.83 -2.81 5.60
N SER A 50 -52.23 -4.11 5.76
CA SER A 50 -53.39 -4.58 6.59
C SER A 50 -53.63 -6.12 6.60
N ALA A 51 -53.92 -6.69 7.79
CA ALA A 51 -54.70 -7.92 8.17
C ALA A 51 -54.27 -9.34 7.66
N SER A 52 -54.43 -10.50 8.32
CA SER A 52 -54.93 -11.00 9.62
C SER A 52 -54.50 -12.48 9.80
N GLU A 53 -54.64 -13.04 11.01
CA GLU A 53 -54.37 -14.41 11.51
C GLU A 53 -55.04 -15.54 10.67
N ASP A 54 -54.57 -16.80 10.54
CA ASP A 54 -54.42 -17.85 11.58
C ASP A 54 -53.82 -19.18 11.02
N ALA A 55 -53.46 -20.11 11.92
CA ALA A 55 -53.34 -21.60 11.79
C ALA A 55 -51.98 -22.33 11.65
N THR A 56 -51.94 -23.50 12.30
CA THR A 56 -50.82 -24.31 12.84
C THR A 56 -50.42 -25.56 12.02
N GLY A 57 -49.12 -25.94 12.05
CA GLY A 57 -48.65 -27.36 12.08
C GLY A 57 -47.96 -27.99 10.83
N ALA A 58 -46.62 -28.10 10.86
CA ALA A 58 -45.62 -29.05 10.24
C ALA A 58 -45.79 -29.64 8.79
N PRO A 59 -44.75 -30.19 8.08
CA PRO A 59 -43.28 -30.13 8.20
C PRO A 59 -42.56 -29.69 6.88
N ASN A 60 -41.25 -29.38 6.99
CA ASN A 60 -40.19 -29.43 5.96
C ASN A 60 -40.51 -29.35 4.44
N GLN A 61 -41.32 -28.38 3.97
CA GLN A 61 -41.56 -28.11 2.53
C GLN A 61 -41.06 -26.72 2.06
N ASN A 62 -40.59 -25.87 2.99
CA ASN A 62 -40.40 -24.44 2.75
C ASN A 62 -39.15 -24.02 1.95
N ARG A 63 -38.12 -24.86 1.78
CA ARG A 63 -36.98 -24.50 0.89
C ARG A 63 -37.37 -24.57 -0.58
N SER A 64 -38.11 -25.61 -0.97
CA SER A 64 -38.67 -25.74 -2.33
C SER A 64 -39.69 -24.63 -2.60
N TRP A 65 -40.56 -24.32 -1.64
CA TRP A 65 -41.54 -23.24 -1.81
C TRP A 65 -40.90 -21.85 -1.95
N MET A 66 -39.83 -21.54 -1.19
CA MET A 66 -39.12 -20.27 -1.35
C MET A 66 -38.32 -20.17 -2.65
N ASP A 67 -37.74 -21.27 -3.14
CA ASP A 67 -37.06 -21.29 -4.44
C ASP A 67 -38.07 -21.22 -5.60
N VAL A 68 -39.23 -21.87 -5.48
CA VAL A 68 -40.38 -21.73 -6.40
C VAL A 68 -40.89 -20.29 -6.38
N LYS A 69 -40.99 -19.65 -5.20
CA LYS A 69 -41.44 -18.26 -5.07
C LYS A 69 -40.43 -17.25 -5.64
N ARG A 70 -39.11 -17.47 -5.45
CA ARG A 70 -38.05 -16.64 -6.10
C ARG A 70 -38.01 -16.83 -7.61
N LYS A 71 -38.18 -18.05 -8.11
CA LYS A 71 -38.26 -18.34 -9.54
C LYS A 71 -39.52 -17.72 -10.18
N ASN A 72 -40.67 -17.83 -9.51
CA ASN A 72 -41.92 -17.19 -9.94
C ASN A 72 -41.79 -15.65 -10.00
N ILE A 73 -41.01 -15.04 -9.10
CA ILE A 73 -40.70 -13.60 -9.16
C ILE A 73 -39.83 -13.28 -10.38
N ALA A 74 -38.80 -14.07 -10.68
CA ALA A 74 -37.93 -13.84 -11.85
C ALA A 74 -38.66 -14.02 -13.20
N ALA A 75 -39.52 -15.05 -13.32
CA ALA A 75 -40.36 -15.24 -14.50
C ALA A 75 -41.38 -14.10 -14.68
N TYR A 76 -41.99 -13.63 -13.59
CA TYR A 76 -42.89 -12.47 -13.59
C TYR A 76 -42.16 -11.18 -14.00
N GLU A 77 -40.99 -10.90 -13.43
CA GLU A 77 -40.16 -9.75 -13.80
C GLU A 77 -39.78 -9.79 -15.29
N TYR A 78 -39.42 -10.96 -15.80
CA TYR A 78 -39.09 -11.13 -17.22
C TYR A 78 -40.31 -10.90 -18.14
N LEU A 79 -41.50 -11.40 -17.79
CA LEU A 79 -42.74 -11.10 -18.52
C LEU A 79 -43.05 -9.59 -18.55
N CYS A 80 -42.79 -8.89 -17.43
CA CYS A 80 -42.88 -7.44 -17.39
C CYS A 80 -41.88 -6.79 -18.38
N ARG A 81 -40.62 -7.25 -18.44
CA ARG A 81 -39.60 -6.73 -19.39
C ARG A 81 -39.97 -6.96 -20.86
N ILE A 82 -40.60 -8.09 -21.17
CA ILE A 82 -41.15 -8.36 -22.51
C ILE A 82 -42.27 -7.35 -22.83
N GLY A 83 -43.18 -7.10 -21.88
CA GLY A 83 -44.23 -6.10 -22.02
C GLY A 83 -43.70 -4.68 -22.25
N GLU A 84 -42.63 -4.31 -21.56
CA GLU A 84 -41.94 -3.01 -21.74
C GLU A 84 -41.36 -2.88 -23.15
N ALA A 85 -40.67 -3.91 -23.63
CA ALA A 85 -40.10 -3.94 -24.98
C ALA A 85 -41.19 -3.89 -26.05
N LYS A 86 -42.29 -4.64 -25.86
CA LYS A 86 -43.47 -4.62 -26.72
C LYS A 86 -44.03 -3.20 -26.87
N GLN A 87 -44.40 -2.56 -25.76
CA GLN A 87 -45.00 -1.22 -25.79
C GLN A 87 -44.06 -0.18 -26.42
N TRP A 88 -42.75 -0.31 -26.20
CA TRP A 88 -41.79 0.60 -26.80
C TRP A 88 -41.64 0.41 -28.31
N VAL A 89 -41.58 -0.83 -28.79
CA VAL A 89 -41.54 -1.11 -30.23
C VAL A 89 -42.84 -0.64 -30.90
N GLU A 90 -44.00 -0.95 -30.32
CA GLU A 90 -45.32 -0.48 -30.79
C GLU A 90 -45.39 1.05 -30.87
N ALA A 91 -44.87 1.76 -29.87
CA ALA A 91 -44.82 3.22 -29.88
C ALA A 91 -43.90 3.77 -30.98
N CYS A 92 -42.87 3.03 -31.40
CA CYS A 92 -41.95 3.45 -32.45
C CYS A 92 -42.45 3.11 -33.87
N ILE A 93 -43.18 1.99 -34.05
CA ILE A 93 -43.68 1.55 -35.37
C ILE A 93 -45.16 1.90 -35.62
N GLN A 94 -45.90 2.32 -34.60
CA GLN A 94 -47.34 2.64 -34.63
C GLN A 94 -48.24 1.48 -35.11
N GLU A 95 -47.86 0.24 -34.81
CA GLU A 95 -48.62 -0.99 -35.09
C GLU A 95 -48.72 -1.84 -33.82
N GLU A 96 -49.81 -2.60 -33.66
CA GLU A 96 -49.98 -3.54 -32.55
C GLU A 96 -49.21 -4.84 -32.79
N LEU A 97 -48.43 -5.26 -31.78
CA LEU A 97 -47.69 -6.51 -31.78
C LEU A 97 -48.45 -7.61 -31.01
N PRO A 98 -48.15 -8.90 -31.28
CA PRO A 98 -48.73 -10.04 -30.57
C PRO A 98 -48.61 -9.92 -29.04
N PRO A 99 -49.51 -10.56 -28.27
CA PRO A 99 -49.50 -10.49 -26.80
C PRO A 99 -48.17 -10.95 -26.22
N VAL A 100 -47.86 -10.51 -24.99
CA VAL A 100 -46.57 -10.74 -24.29
C VAL A 100 -46.16 -12.22 -24.29
N THR A 101 -47.14 -13.12 -24.20
CA THR A 101 -46.95 -14.58 -24.18
C THR A 101 -46.59 -15.20 -25.54
N ALA A 102 -46.76 -14.48 -26.64
CA ALA A 102 -46.48 -14.93 -28.01
C ALA A 102 -45.54 -13.97 -28.79
N LEU A 103 -44.91 -13.02 -28.08
CA LEU A 103 -44.08 -11.99 -28.70
C LEU A 103 -42.78 -12.55 -29.28
N ASP A 104 -42.25 -13.60 -28.68
CA ASP A 104 -41.07 -14.34 -29.14
C ASP A 104 -41.28 -14.93 -30.54
N GLU A 105 -42.41 -15.62 -30.79
CA GLU A 105 -42.79 -16.11 -32.12
C GLU A 105 -43.15 -14.95 -33.07
N GLY A 106 -43.77 -13.89 -32.55
CA GLY A 106 -44.13 -12.70 -33.33
C GLY A 106 -42.94 -11.91 -33.88
N LEU A 107 -41.80 -11.91 -33.17
CA LEU A 107 -40.57 -11.23 -33.59
C LEU A 107 -39.67 -12.09 -34.49
N ARG A 108 -39.94 -13.40 -34.58
CA ARG A 108 -39.09 -14.40 -35.24
C ARG A 108 -38.88 -14.18 -36.74
N ASN A 109 -39.86 -13.60 -37.42
CA ASN A 109 -39.77 -13.24 -38.84
C ASN A 109 -39.02 -11.91 -39.10
N GLY A 110 -38.59 -11.22 -38.04
CA GLY A 110 -37.86 -9.96 -38.10
C GLY A 110 -38.63 -8.77 -38.67
N VAL A 111 -39.89 -8.92 -39.07
CA VAL A 111 -40.69 -7.88 -39.74
C VAL A 111 -40.83 -6.65 -38.84
N ALA A 112 -41.21 -6.84 -37.58
CA ALA A 112 -41.33 -5.76 -36.61
C ALA A 112 -39.98 -5.03 -36.37
N LEU A 113 -38.87 -5.76 -36.35
CA LEU A 113 -37.53 -5.19 -36.19
C LEU A 113 -37.05 -4.42 -37.42
N ALA A 114 -37.40 -4.88 -38.63
CA ALA A 114 -37.11 -4.16 -39.86
C ALA A 114 -37.99 -2.90 -40.00
N LYS A 115 -39.25 -2.95 -39.57
CA LYS A 115 -40.11 -1.75 -39.46
C LYS A 115 -39.56 -0.75 -38.45
N LEU A 116 -39.06 -1.23 -37.31
CA LEU A 116 -38.37 -0.39 -36.32
C LEU A 116 -37.13 0.28 -36.92
N ALA A 117 -36.26 -0.47 -37.61
CA ALA A 117 -35.10 0.08 -38.30
C ALA A 117 -35.50 1.12 -39.37
N ARG A 118 -36.60 0.87 -40.11
CA ARG A 118 -37.12 1.79 -41.13
C ARG A 118 -37.68 3.09 -40.54
N ALA A 119 -38.29 3.04 -39.35
CA ALA A 119 -38.86 4.20 -38.68
C ALA A 119 -37.78 5.25 -38.31
N PHE A 120 -36.57 4.79 -37.97
CA PHE A 120 -35.46 5.68 -37.62
C PHE A 120 -34.48 5.92 -38.77
N GLU A 121 -34.31 4.95 -39.67
CA GLU A 121 -33.37 5.03 -40.79
C GLU A 121 -33.98 4.45 -42.08
N PRO A 122 -34.83 5.22 -42.79
CA PRO A 122 -35.62 4.71 -43.91
C PRO A 122 -34.76 4.28 -45.10
N GLU A 123 -33.60 4.91 -45.31
CA GLU A 123 -32.67 4.58 -46.42
C GLU A 123 -32.00 3.20 -46.25
N LEU A 124 -31.91 2.70 -45.01
CA LEU A 124 -31.28 1.41 -44.71
C LEU A 124 -32.16 0.23 -45.13
N VAL A 125 -33.48 0.36 -45.03
CA VAL A 125 -34.44 -0.75 -45.19
C VAL A 125 -35.15 -0.67 -46.54
N ARG A 126 -34.48 -1.17 -47.59
CA ARG A 126 -34.99 -1.11 -48.98
C ARG A 126 -36.32 -1.84 -49.21
N LYS A 127 -36.44 -3.08 -48.73
CA LYS A 127 -37.65 -3.90 -48.85
C LYS A 127 -37.75 -4.86 -47.66
N ILE A 128 -38.91 -4.85 -46.99
CA ILE A 128 -39.23 -5.80 -45.91
C ILE A 128 -39.89 -7.01 -46.57
N PHE A 129 -39.45 -8.20 -46.19
CA PHE A 129 -40.01 -9.45 -46.67
C PHE A 129 -41.11 -9.93 -45.71
N GLU A 130 -42.34 -10.07 -46.20
CA GLU A 130 -43.49 -10.50 -45.40
C GLU A 130 -44.08 -11.78 -46.03
N ASP A 131 -44.11 -12.87 -45.28
CA ASP A 131 -44.68 -14.16 -45.67
C ASP A 131 -45.21 -14.85 -44.40
N PRO A 132 -46.42 -15.44 -44.43
CA PRO A 132 -47.01 -16.09 -43.26
C PRO A 132 -46.25 -17.34 -42.80
N LYS A 133 -45.41 -17.95 -43.64
CA LYS A 133 -44.52 -19.04 -43.26
C LYS A 133 -43.12 -18.50 -42.97
N LEU A 134 -42.51 -19.01 -41.90
CA LEU A 134 -41.12 -18.69 -41.58
C LEU A 134 -40.18 -19.32 -42.62
N GLN A 135 -39.58 -18.48 -43.46
CA GLN A 135 -38.58 -18.83 -44.46
C GLN A 135 -37.26 -18.14 -44.16
N PHE A 136 -36.14 -18.72 -44.62
CA PHE A 136 -34.79 -18.17 -44.38
C PHE A 136 -34.64 -16.72 -44.85
N ARG A 137 -35.40 -16.30 -45.86
CA ARG A 137 -35.45 -14.91 -46.34
C ARG A 137 -35.85 -13.89 -45.27
N HIS A 138 -36.54 -14.29 -44.20
CA HIS A 138 -36.82 -13.42 -43.05
C HIS A 138 -35.56 -13.01 -42.27
N SER A 139 -34.45 -13.73 -42.45
CA SER A 139 -33.15 -13.32 -41.89
C SER A 139 -32.69 -11.96 -42.43
N ASP A 140 -33.10 -11.58 -43.65
CA ASP A 140 -32.82 -10.25 -44.21
C ASP A 140 -33.46 -9.14 -43.36
N ASN A 141 -34.66 -9.37 -42.83
CA ASN A 141 -35.35 -8.42 -41.95
C ASN A 141 -34.58 -8.21 -40.63
N ILE A 142 -34.05 -9.29 -40.05
CA ILE A 142 -33.23 -9.24 -38.84
C ILE A 142 -31.87 -8.56 -39.12
N ASN A 143 -31.27 -8.83 -40.29
CA ASN A 143 -30.03 -8.21 -40.72
C ASN A 143 -30.15 -6.68 -40.86
N TYR A 144 -31.29 -6.16 -41.32
CA TYR A 144 -31.54 -4.72 -41.33
C TYR A 144 -31.52 -4.12 -39.92
N CYS A 145 -32.07 -4.84 -38.93
CA CYS A 145 -32.00 -4.43 -37.53
C CYS A 145 -30.55 -4.39 -36.99
N PHE A 146 -29.72 -5.38 -37.34
CA PHE A 146 -28.30 -5.36 -36.95
C PHE A 146 -27.52 -4.21 -37.60
N GLN A 147 -27.78 -3.94 -38.88
CA GLN A 147 -27.16 -2.79 -39.55
C GLN A 147 -27.59 -1.48 -38.90
N PHE A 148 -28.86 -1.37 -38.49
CA PHE A 148 -29.38 -0.22 -37.77
C PHE A 148 -28.71 -0.03 -36.41
N MET A 149 -28.65 -1.09 -35.59
CA MET A 149 -27.99 -1.08 -34.27
C MET A 149 -26.51 -0.66 -34.39
N LYS A 150 -25.79 -1.15 -35.40
CA LYS A 150 -24.40 -0.73 -35.68
C LYS A 150 -24.31 0.74 -36.07
N LYS A 151 -25.21 1.23 -36.93
CA LYS A 151 -25.22 2.64 -37.38
C LYS A 151 -25.53 3.60 -36.23
N VAL A 152 -26.41 3.21 -35.31
CA VAL A 152 -26.74 4.00 -34.11
C VAL A 152 -25.62 3.94 -33.06
N GLY A 153 -24.65 3.04 -33.21
CA GLY A 153 -23.49 2.91 -32.32
C GLY A 153 -23.77 2.10 -31.05
N LEU A 154 -24.67 1.10 -31.12
CA LEU A 154 -24.89 0.17 -30.02
C LEU A 154 -23.67 -0.75 -29.88
N PRO A 155 -23.05 -0.89 -28.69
CA PRO A 155 -21.88 -1.73 -28.51
C PRO A 155 -22.15 -3.21 -28.84
N PRO A 156 -21.18 -3.97 -29.37
CA PRO A 156 -21.36 -5.39 -29.73
C PRO A 156 -21.79 -6.28 -28.57
N SER A 157 -21.44 -5.93 -27.33
CA SER A 157 -21.82 -6.62 -26.09
C SER A 157 -23.34 -6.67 -25.85
N PHE A 158 -24.08 -5.71 -26.41
CA PHE A 158 -25.55 -5.63 -26.32
C PHE A 158 -26.26 -6.19 -27.55
N MET A 159 -25.55 -6.63 -28.59
CA MET A 159 -26.17 -7.18 -29.81
C MET A 159 -26.46 -8.69 -29.66
N PHE A 160 -27.64 -9.10 -30.13
CA PHE A 160 -28.01 -10.51 -30.25
C PHE A 160 -27.56 -11.10 -31.60
N GLU A 161 -27.54 -12.42 -31.72
CA GLU A 161 -27.19 -13.14 -32.95
C GLU A 161 -28.44 -13.57 -33.73
N LEU A 162 -28.29 -13.86 -35.02
CA LEU A 162 -29.43 -14.29 -35.84
C LEU A 162 -30.14 -15.52 -35.26
N THR A 163 -29.38 -16.49 -34.74
CA THR A 163 -29.94 -17.72 -34.15
C THR A 163 -30.63 -17.48 -32.79
N ASP A 164 -30.31 -16.39 -32.10
CA ASP A 164 -30.94 -16.04 -30.81
C ASP A 164 -32.44 -15.78 -31.00
N LEU A 165 -32.82 -15.18 -32.14
CA LEU A 165 -34.21 -14.85 -32.49
C LEU A 165 -34.82 -15.80 -33.53
N TYR A 166 -34.11 -16.13 -34.62
CA TYR A 166 -34.68 -16.94 -35.71
C TYR A 166 -34.92 -18.40 -35.29
N ASP A 167 -34.03 -18.96 -34.46
CA ASP A 167 -34.15 -20.32 -33.90
C ASP A 167 -34.67 -20.32 -32.44
N LEU A 168 -35.00 -19.15 -31.89
CA LEU A 168 -35.43 -18.94 -30.50
C LEU A 168 -34.44 -19.47 -29.44
N LYS A 169 -33.13 -19.51 -29.76
CA LYS A 169 -32.10 -20.04 -28.85
C LYS A 169 -31.86 -19.16 -27.63
N ASN A 170 -32.02 -17.84 -27.75
CA ASN A 170 -31.74 -16.89 -26.66
C ASN A 170 -32.57 -15.61 -26.80
N VAL A 171 -33.89 -15.76 -26.71
CA VAL A 171 -34.85 -14.64 -26.72
C VAL A 171 -34.55 -13.60 -25.61
N PRO A 172 -34.13 -13.96 -24.38
CA PRO A 172 -33.81 -12.96 -23.35
C PRO A 172 -32.74 -11.94 -23.78
N LYS A 173 -31.75 -12.36 -24.56
CA LYS A 173 -30.71 -11.47 -25.11
C LYS A 173 -31.27 -10.52 -26.17
N VAL A 174 -32.27 -10.96 -26.94
CA VAL A 174 -32.99 -10.10 -27.92
C VAL A 174 -33.74 -8.99 -27.19
N ILE A 175 -34.49 -9.35 -26.14
CA ILE A 175 -35.22 -8.35 -25.32
C ILE A 175 -34.24 -7.39 -24.66
N TYR A 176 -33.11 -7.89 -24.14
CA TYR A 176 -32.06 -7.05 -23.55
C TYR A 176 -31.46 -6.06 -24.56
N ALA A 177 -31.25 -6.48 -25.81
CA ALA A 177 -30.79 -5.63 -26.89
C ALA A 177 -31.79 -4.50 -27.24
N ILE A 178 -33.09 -4.80 -27.24
CA ILE A 178 -34.15 -3.81 -27.46
C ILE A 178 -34.17 -2.77 -26.34
N HIS A 179 -34.03 -3.22 -25.08
CA HIS A 179 -33.91 -2.32 -23.93
C HIS A 179 -32.69 -1.39 -24.08
N ALA A 180 -31.51 -1.93 -24.37
CA ALA A 180 -30.30 -1.14 -24.55
C ALA A 180 -30.40 -0.13 -25.72
N LEU A 181 -30.99 -0.56 -26.84
CA LEU A 181 -31.26 0.30 -28.00
C LEU A 181 -32.24 1.43 -27.64
N SER A 182 -33.28 1.15 -26.85
CA SER A 182 -34.26 2.15 -26.42
C SER A 182 -33.63 3.24 -25.56
N HIS A 183 -32.74 2.87 -24.63
CA HIS A 183 -32.03 3.80 -23.78
C HIS A 183 -31.04 4.66 -24.59
N LEU A 184 -30.33 4.06 -25.55
CA LEU A 184 -29.42 4.77 -26.45
C LEU A 184 -30.13 5.81 -27.31
N LEU A 185 -31.25 5.44 -27.93
CA LEU A 185 -32.05 6.33 -28.78
C LEU A 185 -32.75 7.42 -27.96
N ALA A 186 -33.21 7.12 -26.75
CA ALA A 186 -33.77 8.11 -25.84
C ALA A 186 -32.72 9.14 -25.39
N LYS A 187 -31.47 8.72 -25.16
CA LYS A 187 -30.34 9.62 -24.82
C LYS A 187 -29.95 10.51 -25.99
N LYS A 188 -30.09 10.02 -27.23
CA LYS A 188 -29.92 10.81 -28.46
C LYS A 188 -31.12 11.72 -28.78
N GLY A 189 -32.20 11.64 -28.00
CA GLY A 189 -33.42 12.44 -28.18
C GLY A 189 -34.28 12.01 -29.37
N THR A 190 -34.04 10.84 -29.96
CA THR A 190 -34.72 10.40 -31.18
C THR A 190 -35.92 9.49 -30.92
N ALA A 191 -35.99 8.82 -29.76
CA ALA A 191 -37.06 7.87 -29.42
C ALA A 191 -37.66 8.15 -28.02
N PRO A 192 -38.93 7.75 -27.77
CA PRO A 192 -39.52 7.83 -26.43
C PRO A 192 -38.80 6.90 -25.45
N LYS A 193 -38.79 7.26 -24.16
CA LYS A 193 -38.22 6.41 -23.10
C LYS A 193 -39.10 5.18 -22.88
N ILE A 194 -38.48 4.01 -22.77
CA ILE A 194 -39.15 2.78 -22.35
C ILE A 194 -39.70 2.95 -20.93
N LYS A 195 -40.97 2.57 -20.72
CA LYS A 195 -41.65 2.69 -19.42
C LYS A 195 -41.29 1.49 -18.54
N ASN A 196 -41.21 1.71 -17.22
CA ASN A 196 -41.10 0.61 -16.26
C ASN A 196 -42.52 0.12 -15.89
N LEU A 197 -42.81 -1.13 -16.22
CA LEU A 197 -44.10 -1.80 -16.06
C LEU A 197 -44.08 -2.93 -15.02
N ILE A 198 -42.96 -3.12 -14.32
CA ILE A 198 -42.88 -4.06 -13.20
C ILE A 198 -43.91 -3.67 -12.13
N GLY A 199 -44.81 -4.60 -11.77
CA GLY A 199 -45.88 -4.40 -10.79
C GLY A 199 -47.12 -3.66 -11.30
N LYS A 200 -47.23 -3.44 -12.62
CA LYS A 200 -48.39 -2.79 -13.27
C LYS A 200 -49.15 -3.69 -14.26
N LEU A 201 -48.59 -4.85 -14.57
CA LEU A 201 -49.19 -5.86 -15.44
C LEU A 201 -49.54 -7.09 -14.60
N ASP A 202 -50.77 -7.56 -14.74
CA ASP A 202 -51.26 -8.77 -14.09
C ASP A 202 -51.17 -9.93 -15.07
N PHE A 203 -50.45 -10.98 -14.67
CA PHE A 203 -50.32 -12.24 -15.42
C PHE A 203 -50.96 -13.36 -14.60
N THR A 204 -51.59 -14.31 -15.28
CA THR A 204 -52.16 -15.48 -14.60
C THR A 204 -51.05 -16.40 -14.08
N GLU A 205 -51.32 -17.14 -13.00
CA GLU A 205 -50.35 -18.06 -12.40
C GLU A 205 -49.89 -19.16 -13.38
N ALA A 206 -50.77 -19.55 -14.31
CA ALA A 206 -50.47 -20.46 -15.40
C ALA A 206 -49.46 -19.88 -16.41
N GLU A 207 -49.56 -18.59 -16.74
CA GLU A 207 -48.63 -17.92 -17.67
C GLU A 207 -47.23 -17.74 -17.06
N VAL A 208 -47.16 -17.38 -15.77
CA VAL A 208 -45.88 -17.26 -15.05
C VAL A 208 -45.19 -18.62 -14.94
N THR A 209 -45.96 -19.68 -14.67
CA THR A 209 -45.43 -21.06 -14.59
C THR A 209 -44.95 -21.56 -15.95
N ALA A 210 -45.70 -21.33 -17.02
CA ALA A 210 -45.31 -21.72 -18.38
C ALA A 210 -44.03 -20.99 -18.84
N MET A 211 -43.88 -19.70 -18.50
CA MET A 211 -42.66 -18.94 -18.78
C MET A 211 -41.45 -19.50 -18.00
N GLN A 212 -41.64 -19.85 -16.72
CA GLN A 212 -40.59 -20.45 -15.91
C GLN A 212 -40.13 -21.78 -16.49
N GLU A 213 -41.04 -22.64 -16.95
CA GLU A 213 -40.69 -23.89 -17.62
C GLU A 213 -39.91 -23.68 -18.91
N ASN A 214 -40.27 -22.66 -19.71
CA ASN A 214 -39.57 -22.34 -20.96
C ASN A 214 -38.15 -21.83 -20.69
N LEU A 215 -37.96 -21.01 -19.65
CA LEU A 215 -36.64 -20.56 -19.21
C LEU A 215 -35.78 -21.73 -18.71
N ASP A 216 -36.34 -22.61 -17.88
CA ASP A 216 -35.62 -23.79 -17.35
C ASP A 216 -35.27 -24.81 -18.46
N LYS A 217 -36.14 -25.01 -19.48
CA LYS A 217 -35.85 -25.86 -20.65
C LYS A 217 -34.77 -25.28 -21.56
N SER A 218 -34.68 -23.96 -21.66
CA SER A 218 -33.69 -23.28 -22.52
C SER A 218 -32.28 -23.23 -21.92
N GLY A 219 -32.14 -23.32 -20.58
CA GLY A 219 -30.85 -23.30 -19.89
C GLY A 219 -30.06 -21.99 -20.01
N VAL A 220 -30.71 -20.90 -20.47
CA VAL A 220 -30.08 -19.61 -20.74
C VAL A 220 -29.98 -18.76 -19.47
N VAL A 221 -28.79 -18.19 -19.22
CA VAL A 221 -28.59 -17.25 -18.11
C VAL A 221 -29.29 -15.93 -18.39
N MET A 222 -30.19 -15.50 -17.50
CA MET A 222 -30.97 -14.28 -17.65
C MET A 222 -30.10 -13.00 -17.54
N PRO A 223 -30.15 -12.08 -18.52
CA PRO A 223 -29.43 -10.80 -18.45
C PRO A 223 -29.95 -9.88 -17.33
N SER A 224 -29.08 -9.01 -16.79
CA SER A 224 -29.47 -8.06 -15.73
C SER A 224 -30.16 -6.81 -16.30
N PHE A 225 -31.48 -6.86 -16.48
CA PHE A 225 -32.28 -5.76 -17.05
C PHE A 225 -32.28 -4.47 -16.19
N GLY A 226 -32.12 -4.57 -14.87
CA GLY A 226 -32.19 -3.42 -13.96
C GLY A 226 -31.00 -2.43 -14.04
N ASN A 227 -29.89 -2.83 -14.67
CA ASN A 227 -28.67 -2.02 -14.77
C ASN A 227 -28.26 -1.71 -16.23
N VAL A 228 -29.14 -1.91 -17.21
CA VAL A 228 -28.85 -1.70 -18.64
C VAL A 228 -28.28 -0.31 -18.88
N ASP A 229 -28.93 0.74 -18.35
CA ASP A 229 -28.47 2.13 -18.44
C ASP A 229 -27.04 2.32 -17.93
N LYS A 230 -26.75 1.86 -16.72
CA LYS A 230 -25.44 2.02 -16.08
C LYS A 230 -24.35 1.23 -16.80
N THR A 231 -24.71 0.07 -17.36
CA THR A 231 -23.78 -0.81 -18.07
C THR A 231 -23.46 -0.22 -19.45
N LEU A 232 -24.46 0.30 -20.15
CA LEU A 232 -24.30 1.02 -21.40
C LEU A 232 -23.46 2.29 -21.20
N GLU A 233 -23.70 3.05 -20.13
CA GLU A 233 -22.88 4.22 -19.78
C GLU A 233 -21.43 3.89 -19.43
N LYS A 234 -21.18 2.74 -18.81
CA LYS A 234 -19.84 2.27 -18.50
C LYS A 234 -19.06 1.87 -19.76
N GLU A 235 -19.70 1.21 -20.72
CA GLU A 235 -19.07 0.83 -21.99
C GLU A 235 -18.96 1.99 -22.99
N MET A 236 -19.84 2.99 -22.88
CA MET A 236 -19.78 4.23 -23.67
C MET A 236 -18.98 5.35 -23.00
N ALA A 237 -18.48 5.15 -21.77
CA ALA A 237 -17.64 6.12 -21.09
C ALA A 237 -16.36 6.37 -21.92
N PRO A 238 -15.89 7.63 -22.03
CA PRO A 238 -14.70 7.92 -22.82
C PRO A 238 -13.51 7.14 -22.28
N GLN A 239 -12.90 6.39 -23.19
CA GLN A 239 -11.71 5.57 -23.00
C GLN A 239 -10.55 6.34 -22.36
N THR A 240 -9.69 5.59 -21.67
CA THR A 240 -8.47 6.04 -20.97
C THR A 240 -7.63 7.02 -21.79
N ASP A 241 -6.93 7.94 -21.12
CA ASP A 241 -6.08 8.97 -21.72
C ASP A 241 -5.07 8.43 -22.75
N GLU A 242 -4.65 7.17 -22.64
CA GLU A 242 -3.80 6.49 -23.62
C GLU A 242 -4.46 6.28 -24.99
N GLU A 243 -5.74 5.90 -25.02
CA GLU A 243 -6.47 5.69 -26.28
C GLU A 243 -6.83 7.02 -26.92
N ARG A 244 -7.20 8.04 -26.12
CA ARG A 244 -7.33 9.44 -26.60
C ARG A 244 -6.02 9.98 -27.16
N ARG A 245 -4.89 9.63 -26.54
CA ARG A 245 -3.55 10.02 -27.02
C ARG A 245 -3.20 9.30 -28.31
N LEU A 246 -3.53 8.02 -28.45
CA LEU A 246 -3.37 7.26 -29.69
C LEU A 246 -4.27 7.77 -30.81
N GLU A 247 -5.51 8.16 -30.50
CA GLU A 247 -6.46 8.73 -31.45
C GLU A 247 -6.04 10.15 -31.86
N TYR A 248 -5.54 10.97 -30.94
CA TYR A 248 -4.90 12.26 -31.21
C TYR A 248 -3.65 12.10 -32.08
N LEU A 249 -2.80 11.11 -31.80
CA LEU A 249 -1.60 10.80 -32.58
C LEU A 249 -1.93 10.31 -34.00
N ARG A 250 -3.01 9.52 -34.17
CA ARG A 250 -3.52 9.14 -35.50
C ARG A 250 -4.14 10.32 -36.23
N ALA A 251 -4.91 11.15 -35.55
CA ALA A 251 -5.54 12.34 -36.14
C ALA A 251 -4.54 13.41 -36.60
N HIS A 252 -3.36 13.48 -35.96
CA HIS A 252 -2.28 14.42 -36.30
C HIS A 252 -1.06 13.73 -36.92
N GLU A 253 -1.25 12.53 -37.48
CA GLU A 253 -0.16 11.74 -38.08
C GLU A 253 0.56 12.55 -39.18
N ASP A 254 -0.17 13.30 -40.00
CA ASP A 254 0.39 14.14 -41.06
C ASP A 254 1.27 15.29 -40.53
N GLU A 255 0.86 15.93 -39.42
CA GLU A 255 1.64 16.99 -38.76
C GLU A 255 2.91 16.43 -38.09
N ILE A 256 2.79 15.24 -37.51
CA ILE A 256 3.91 14.51 -36.92
C ILE A 256 4.89 14.10 -38.02
N VAL A 257 4.41 13.58 -39.15
CA VAL A 257 5.24 13.24 -40.31
C VAL A 257 5.89 14.48 -40.90
N GLN A 258 5.22 15.63 -40.96
CA GLN A 258 5.83 16.91 -41.35
C GLN A 258 6.93 17.34 -40.37
N CYS A 259 6.68 17.31 -39.07
CA CYS A 259 7.70 17.62 -38.06
C CYS A 259 8.88 16.65 -38.12
N GLN A 260 8.62 15.35 -38.29
CA GLN A 260 9.66 14.34 -38.49
C GLN A 260 10.42 14.56 -39.79
N ALA A 261 9.77 14.97 -40.87
CA ALA A 261 10.42 15.31 -42.14
C ALA A 261 11.31 16.56 -41.97
N VAL A 262 10.87 17.57 -41.22
CA VAL A 262 11.68 18.76 -40.88
C VAL A 262 12.87 18.38 -40.01
N ALA A 263 12.67 17.53 -38.99
CA ALA A 263 13.74 17.04 -38.14
C ALA A 263 14.73 16.16 -38.90
N ARG A 264 14.26 15.24 -39.75
CA ARG A 264 15.08 14.42 -40.66
C ARG A 264 15.82 15.30 -41.67
N ARG A 265 15.19 16.35 -42.21
CA ARG A 265 15.84 17.34 -43.08
C ARG A 265 16.91 18.14 -42.34
N HIS A 266 16.67 18.50 -41.07
CA HIS A 266 17.66 19.16 -40.24
C HIS A 266 18.84 18.24 -39.92
N LEU A 267 18.59 16.98 -39.55
CA LEU A 267 19.62 15.96 -39.34
C LEU A 267 20.39 15.63 -40.63
N ALA A 268 19.70 15.56 -41.77
CA ALA A 268 20.33 15.37 -43.07
C ALA A 268 21.17 16.60 -43.47
N ARG A 269 20.71 17.82 -43.18
CA ARG A 269 21.50 19.06 -43.34
C ARG A 269 22.72 19.07 -42.43
N LYS A 270 22.59 18.66 -41.17
CA LYS A 270 23.71 18.56 -40.23
C LYS A 270 24.73 17.50 -40.67
N ARG A 271 24.26 16.35 -41.16
CA ARG A 271 25.12 15.29 -41.76
C ARG A 271 25.75 15.72 -43.10
N ALA A 272 25.08 16.56 -43.88
CA ALA A 272 25.62 17.15 -45.11
C ALA A 272 26.59 18.30 -44.81
N GLU A 273 26.39 19.03 -43.72
CA GLU A 273 27.27 20.08 -43.21
C GLU A 273 28.57 19.46 -42.69
N VAL A 274 28.51 18.39 -41.90
CA VAL A 274 29.69 17.62 -41.48
C VAL A 274 30.44 17.06 -42.70
N ARG A 275 29.74 16.46 -43.68
CA ARG A 275 30.38 16.02 -44.93
C ARG A 275 30.94 17.17 -45.76
N ARG A 276 30.30 18.34 -45.78
CA ARG A 276 30.84 19.56 -46.40
C ARG A 276 32.08 20.03 -45.67
N GLU A 277 32.09 20.02 -44.35
CA GLU A 277 33.25 20.39 -43.54
C GLU A 277 34.40 19.41 -43.73
N GLU A 278 34.15 18.10 -43.86
CA GLU A 278 35.15 17.11 -44.23
C GLU A 278 35.72 17.32 -45.64
N VAL A 279 34.85 17.63 -46.63
CA VAL A 279 35.28 17.95 -48.00
C VAL A 279 36.02 19.29 -48.06
N ILE A 280 35.61 20.29 -47.28
CA ILE A 280 36.29 21.57 -47.15
C ILE A 280 37.62 21.41 -46.41
N ALA A 281 37.70 20.54 -45.40
CA ALA A 281 38.93 20.21 -44.70
C ALA A 281 39.91 19.48 -45.62
N LYS A 282 39.44 18.49 -46.42
CA LYS A 282 40.26 17.87 -47.46
C LYS A 282 40.74 18.87 -48.51
N ARG A 283 39.87 19.74 -49.00
CA ARG A 283 40.26 20.82 -49.94
C ARG A 283 41.20 21.84 -49.32
N ARG A 284 41.11 22.11 -48.02
CA ARG A 284 42.05 22.99 -47.31
C ARG A 284 43.42 22.36 -47.19
N VAL A 285 43.48 21.06 -46.87
CA VAL A 285 44.74 20.30 -46.85
C VAL A 285 45.35 20.19 -48.25
N GLU A 286 44.53 19.97 -49.29
CA GLU A 286 44.99 19.98 -50.69
C GLU A 286 45.41 21.39 -51.17
N GLU A 287 44.69 22.46 -50.80
CA GLU A 287 45.09 23.84 -51.10
C GLU A 287 46.33 24.27 -50.33
N GLU A 288 46.50 23.84 -49.08
CA GLU A 288 47.71 24.10 -48.28
C GLU A 288 48.91 23.32 -48.85
N ALA A 289 48.73 22.07 -49.28
CA ALA A 289 49.76 21.31 -49.99
C ALA A 289 50.12 21.96 -51.34
N ARG A 290 49.13 22.43 -52.12
CA ARG A 290 49.37 23.11 -53.40
C ARG A 290 50.03 24.48 -53.22
N ARG A 291 49.69 25.21 -52.15
CA ARG A 291 50.36 26.48 -51.79
C ARG A 291 51.79 26.24 -51.32
N ALA A 292 52.04 25.19 -50.54
CA ALA A 292 53.39 24.79 -50.13
C ALA A 292 54.24 24.34 -51.33
N GLU A 293 53.65 23.66 -52.31
CA GLU A 293 54.31 23.24 -53.55
C GLU A 293 54.57 24.43 -54.50
N GLU A 294 53.62 25.38 -54.61
CA GLU A 294 53.81 26.66 -55.32
C GLU A 294 54.82 27.60 -54.65
N GLU A 295 54.93 27.57 -53.32
CA GLU A 295 55.95 28.30 -52.55
C GLU A 295 57.34 27.66 -52.67
N ALA A 296 57.42 26.32 -52.67
CA ALA A 296 58.66 25.60 -52.94
C ALA A 296 59.17 25.86 -54.37
N ARG A 297 58.29 25.89 -55.37
CA ARG A 297 58.63 26.19 -56.76
C ARG A 297 59.05 27.65 -56.97
N ARG A 298 58.42 28.60 -56.26
CA ARG A 298 58.81 30.02 -56.24
C ARG A 298 60.16 30.24 -55.56
N ALA A 299 60.43 29.53 -54.47
CA ALA A 299 61.74 29.55 -53.80
C ALA A 299 62.86 28.96 -54.70
N GLU A 300 62.55 27.95 -55.52
CA GLU A 300 63.49 27.37 -56.50
C GLU A 300 63.76 28.30 -57.70
N GLU A 301 62.75 29.03 -58.18
CA GLU A 301 62.89 30.07 -59.22
C GLU A 301 63.65 31.30 -58.71
N GLU A 302 63.39 31.76 -57.49
CA GLU A 302 64.12 32.85 -56.84
C GLU A 302 65.59 32.49 -56.57
N ALA A 303 65.89 31.23 -56.23
CA ALA A 303 67.27 30.74 -56.11
C ALA A 303 68.01 30.72 -57.45
N ARG A 304 67.34 30.35 -58.56
CA ARG A 304 67.90 30.39 -59.93
C ARG A 304 68.05 31.82 -60.47
N GLU A 305 67.19 32.76 -60.07
CA GLU A 305 67.27 34.17 -60.44
C GLU A 305 68.38 34.91 -59.67
N LEU A 306 68.58 34.57 -58.39
CA LEU A 306 69.69 35.08 -57.58
C LEU A 306 71.06 34.61 -58.09
N GLN A 307 71.14 33.40 -58.67
CA GLN A 307 72.35 32.88 -59.30
C GLN A 307 72.67 33.59 -60.64
N ARG A 308 71.66 33.95 -61.44
CA ARG A 308 71.81 34.79 -62.65
C ARG A 308 72.16 36.26 -62.34
N ARG A 309 71.61 36.83 -61.26
CA ARG A 309 71.97 38.20 -60.81
C ARG A 309 73.41 38.30 -60.35
N ARG A 310 73.96 37.26 -59.71
CA ARG A 310 75.38 37.19 -59.31
C ARG A 310 76.34 37.12 -60.51
N GLU A 311 75.93 36.52 -61.63
CA GLU A 311 76.70 36.49 -62.89
C GLU A 311 76.61 37.82 -63.67
N GLN A 312 75.52 38.58 -63.50
CA GLN A 312 75.29 39.89 -64.13
C GLN A 312 75.99 41.03 -63.37
N ASP A 313 75.99 40.99 -62.04
CA ASP A 313 76.75 41.91 -61.17
C ASP A 313 78.27 41.79 -61.36
N ALA A 314 78.77 40.66 -61.88
CA ALA A 314 80.17 40.49 -62.28
C ALA A 314 80.52 41.17 -63.61
N ARG A 315 79.54 41.32 -64.53
CA ARG A 315 79.71 42.04 -65.82
C ARG A 315 79.59 43.56 -65.65
N ASP A 316 78.75 44.02 -64.72
CA ASP A 316 78.55 45.45 -64.45
C ASP A 316 79.72 46.11 -63.69
N ARG A 317 80.59 45.30 -63.06
CA ARG A 317 81.85 45.76 -62.44
C ARG A 317 82.95 46.11 -63.45
N GLU A 318 82.89 45.62 -64.69
CA GLU A 318 83.84 45.98 -65.77
C GLU A 318 83.45 47.33 -66.43
N VAL A 319 82.16 47.64 -66.56
CA VAL A 319 81.65 48.88 -67.17
C VAL A 319 81.80 50.10 -66.24
N ALA A 320 81.84 49.88 -64.92
CA ALA A 320 82.07 50.93 -63.93
C ALA A 320 83.52 51.49 -63.92
N ARG A 321 84.48 50.81 -64.56
CA ARG A 321 85.88 51.26 -64.70
C ARG A 321 86.04 52.40 -65.71
N GLN A 322 85.12 52.57 -66.67
CA GLN A 322 85.20 53.59 -67.73
C GLN A 322 84.49 54.92 -67.41
N LYS A 323 83.81 55.03 -66.26
CA LYS A 323 83.04 56.24 -65.88
C LYS A 323 83.71 57.08 -64.77
N ARG A 324 85.02 56.89 -64.57
CA ARG A 324 85.86 57.67 -63.63
C ARG A 324 86.55 58.89 -64.25
N GLU A 325 86.20 59.29 -65.48
CA GLU A 325 86.84 60.41 -66.20
C GLU A 325 86.01 61.71 -66.28
N LYS A 326 84.90 61.85 -65.54
CA LYS A 326 84.09 63.09 -65.54
C LYS A 326 83.76 63.61 -64.14
N GLU A 327 84.74 63.55 -63.23
CA GLU A 327 84.74 64.32 -62.00
C GLU A 327 85.58 65.57 -62.22
N VAL A 328 84.95 66.75 -62.13
CA VAL A 328 85.53 68.05 -61.66
C VAL A 328 84.52 69.22 -61.77
N LEU A 329 83.32 69.07 -62.38
CA LEU A 329 82.28 70.13 -62.42
C LEU A 329 80.98 69.84 -61.62
N VAL A 330 80.96 68.82 -60.76
CA VAL A 330 79.75 68.36 -60.04
C VAL A 330 79.25 69.26 -58.88
N PRO A 331 80.07 70.04 -58.15
CA PRO A 331 79.57 70.80 -56.99
C PRO A 331 78.65 71.99 -57.35
N ALA A 332 78.75 72.55 -58.56
CA ALA A 332 77.89 73.66 -59.01
C ALA A 332 76.56 73.16 -59.61
N ALA A 333 76.61 72.09 -60.40
CA ALA A 333 75.41 71.49 -61.00
C ALA A 333 74.48 70.88 -59.95
N THR A 334 75.00 70.32 -58.85
CA THR A 334 74.20 69.71 -57.77
C THR A 334 73.38 70.72 -56.97
N LYS A 335 73.87 71.95 -56.76
CA LYS A 335 73.08 73.00 -56.10
C LYS A 335 71.92 73.51 -56.96
N ILE A 336 72.16 73.72 -58.26
CA ILE A 336 71.13 74.13 -59.22
C ILE A 336 70.11 73.00 -59.45
N GLN A 337 70.58 71.74 -59.56
CA GLN A 337 69.71 70.57 -59.68
C GLN A 337 68.89 70.32 -58.41
N ALA A 338 69.44 70.55 -57.21
CA ALA A 338 68.67 70.43 -55.96
C ALA A 338 67.59 71.52 -55.85
N ALA A 339 67.89 72.76 -56.25
CA ALA A 339 66.90 73.84 -56.30
C ALA A 339 65.80 73.56 -57.32
N TRP A 340 66.15 73.14 -58.54
CA TRP A 340 65.20 72.78 -59.60
C TRP A 340 64.34 71.56 -59.25
N ARG A 341 64.95 70.49 -58.72
CA ARG A 341 64.22 69.32 -58.18
C ARG A 341 63.30 69.71 -57.03
N GLY A 342 63.76 70.61 -56.15
CA GLY A 342 62.95 71.17 -55.08
C GLY A 342 61.74 71.96 -55.58
N THR A 343 61.87 72.76 -56.64
CA THR A 343 60.72 73.46 -57.25
C THR A 343 59.79 72.52 -58.02
N VAL A 344 60.32 71.53 -58.73
CA VAL A 344 59.49 70.54 -59.43
C VAL A 344 58.72 69.67 -58.44
N VAL A 345 59.35 69.20 -57.37
CA VAL A 345 58.68 68.44 -56.30
C VAL A 345 57.68 69.32 -55.55
N ARG A 346 58.00 70.58 -55.25
CA ARG A 346 57.04 71.50 -54.63
C ARG A 346 55.85 71.83 -55.52
N LYS A 347 56.04 71.96 -56.84
CA LYS A 347 54.96 72.15 -57.80
C LYS A 347 54.10 70.89 -57.94
N ALA A 348 54.72 69.71 -58.04
CA ALA A 348 53.99 68.43 -58.05
C ALA A 348 53.24 68.17 -56.72
N LEU A 349 53.82 68.58 -55.59
CA LEU A 349 53.16 68.54 -54.28
C LEU A 349 51.99 69.52 -54.23
N ALA A 350 52.18 70.77 -54.69
CA ALA A 350 51.11 71.76 -54.76
C ALA A 350 49.98 71.33 -55.72
N GLU A 351 50.30 70.69 -56.84
CA GLU A 351 49.31 70.10 -57.76
C GLU A 351 48.59 68.91 -57.12
N ARG A 352 49.29 68.03 -56.37
CA ARG A 352 48.65 66.97 -55.58
C ARG A 352 47.78 67.52 -54.46
N ASP A 353 48.24 68.55 -53.76
CA ASP A 353 47.50 69.20 -52.68
C ASP A 353 46.27 69.91 -53.24
N ALA A 354 46.37 70.54 -54.41
CA ALA A 354 45.23 71.09 -55.14
C ALA A 354 44.24 70.00 -55.60
N GLN A 355 44.73 68.86 -56.10
CA GLN A 355 43.89 67.71 -56.47
C GLN A 355 43.21 67.06 -55.26
N LEU A 356 43.92 66.95 -54.13
CA LEU A 356 43.38 66.46 -52.87
C LEU A 356 42.36 67.45 -52.30
N ALA A 357 42.65 68.76 -52.34
CA ALA A 357 41.76 69.85 -51.95
C ALA A 357 40.47 69.87 -52.78
N ALA A 358 40.57 69.70 -54.10
CA ALA A 358 39.43 69.62 -55.00
C ALA A 358 38.53 68.39 -54.75
N ASN A 359 39.10 67.30 -54.23
CA ASN A 359 38.38 66.04 -53.99
C ASN A 359 38.16 65.72 -52.50
N VAL A 360 38.35 66.68 -51.58
CA VAL A 360 38.19 66.46 -50.13
C VAL A 360 36.83 65.86 -49.80
N HIS A 361 35.75 66.37 -50.38
CA HIS A 361 34.40 65.87 -50.13
C HIS A 361 34.22 64.42 -50.58
N ALA A 362 34.79 64.03 -51.73
CA ALA A 362 34.75 62.65 -52.23
C ALA A 362 35.59 61.71 -51.34
N ILE A 363 36.76 62.15 -50.88
CA ILE A 363 37.62 61.39 -49.97
C ILE A 363 36.94 61.20 -48.61
N ILE A 364 36.34 62.25 -48.04
CA ILE A 364 35.58 62.16 -46.78
C ILE A 364 34.35 61.24 -46.95
N ALA A 365 33.65 61.30 -48.08
CA ALA A 365 32.54 60.41 -48.38
C ALA A 365 32.99 58.94 -48.48
N LEU A 366 34.14 58.67 -49.11
CA LEU A 366 34.72 57.34 -49.19
C LEU A 366 35.20 56.84 -47.81
N GLN A 367 35.90 57.68 -47.05
CA GLN A 367 36.38 57.37 -45.71
C GLN A 367 35.23 57.12 -44.73
N SER A 368 34.17 57.92 -44.77
CA SER A 368 32.97 57.71 -43.94
C SER A 368 32.23 56.43 -44.32
N ARG A 369 32.12 56.10 -45.62
CA ARG A 369 31.58 54.81 -46.08
C ARG A 369 32.45 53.63 -45.64
N ALA A 370 33.77 53.75 -45.73
CA ALA A 370 34.71 52.72 -45.29
C ALA A 370 34.66 52.52 -43.76
N ARG A 371 34.68 53.61 -42.97
CA ARG A 371 34.50 53.58 -41.51
C ARG A 371 33.15 52.98 -41.13
N GLY A 372 32.08 53.37 -41.83
CA GLY A 372 30.74 52.81 -41.63
C GLY A 372 30.66 51.32 -41.97
N TYR A 373 31.31 50.88 -43.04
CA TYR A 373 31.41 49.46 -43.40
C TYR A 373 32.17 48.67 -42.33
N LEU A 374 33.32 49.17 -41.86
CA LEU A 374 34.10 48.53 -40.81
C LEU A 374 33.30 48.45 -39.50
N ALA A 375 32.63 49.53 -39.07
CA ALA A 375 31.79 49.54 -37.89
C ALA A 375 30.63 48.52 -37.99
N ARG A 376 29.95 48.47 -39.14
CA ARG A 376 28.89 47.47 -39.40
C ARG A 376 29.43 46.05 -39.42
N LYS A 377 30.62 45.82 -39.99
CA LYS A 377 31.30 44.53 -39.99
C LYS A 377 31.65 44.08 -38.57
N HIS A 378 32.20 44.97 -37.74
CA HIS A 378 32.48 44.69 -36.34
C HIS A 378 31.21 44.42 -35.53
N TYR A 379 30.15 45.21 -35.72
CA TYR A 379 28.86 44.98 -35.07
C TYR A 379 28.24 43.64 -35.48
N ALA A 380 28.24 43.32 -36.79
CA ALA A 380 27.75 42.04 -37.29
C ALA A 380 28.57 40.87 -36.74
N ALA A 381 29.89 41.00 -36.65
CA ALA A 381 30.75 39.99 -36.04
C ALA A 381 30.42 39.78 -34.55
N ARG A 382 30.24 40.85 -33.77
CA ARG A 382 29.83 40.79 -32.36
C ARG A 382 28.43 40.19 -32.18
N ARG A 383 27.47 40.57 -33.02
CA ARG A 383 26.11 40.00 -33.01
C ARG A 383 26.13 38.51 -33.38
N ASN A 384 26.93 38.11 -34.37
CA ASN A 384 27.11 36.72 -34.76
C ASN A 384 27.81 35.92 -33.66
N PHE A 385 28.76 36.52 -32.95
CA PHE A 385 29.40 35.91 -31.77
C PHE A 385 28.36 35.62 -30.68
N TYR A 386 27.51 36.60 -30.31
CA TYR A 386 26.47 36.37 -29.31
C TYR A 386 25.41 35.36 -29.75
N ARG A 387 24.99 35.38 -31.03
CA ARG A 387 24.05 34.38 -31.58
C ARG A 387 24.64 32.97 -31.58
N LYS A 388 25.90 32.80 -31.99
CA LYS A 388 26.58 31.49 -31.97
C LYS A 388 26.73 30.94 -30.55
N ASN A 389 26.88 31.83 -29.56
CA ASN A 389 27.06 31.48 -28.15
C ASN A 389 25.78 31.63 -27.32
N GLU A 390 24.60 31.73 -27.95
CA GLU A 390 23.33 31.98 -27.25
C GLU A 390 23.02 30.89 -26.21
N GLY A 391 23.25 29.62 -26.54
CA GLY A 391 23.09 28.50 -25.60
C GLY A 391 24.00 28.61 -24.37
N ALA A 392 25.25 29.07 -24.53
CA ALA A 392 26.18 29.29 -23.43
C ALA A 392 25.75 30.49 -22.57
N ILE A 393 25.28 31.58 -23.19
CA ILE A 393 24.77 32.76 -22.48
C ILE A 393 23.53 32.41 -21.66
N VAL A 394 22.57 31.67 -22.23
CA VAL A 394 21.39 31.20 -21.51
C VAL A 394 21.78 30.29 -20.35
N SER A 395 22.79 29.42 -20.53
CA SER A 395 23.30 28.55 -19.47
C SER A 395 23.98 29.34 -18.33
N ILE A 396 24.77 30.36 -18.66
CA ILE A 396 25.41 31.23 -17.66
C ILE A 396 24.34 32.08 -16.94
N GLN A 397 23.36 32.60 -17.68
CA GLN A 397 22.24 33.36 -17.11
C GLN A 397 21.36 32.50 -16.22
N SER A 398 21.06 31.26 -16.61
CA SER A 398 20.27 30.33 -15.79
C SER A 398 21.02 29.95 -14.53
N TRP A 399 22.33 29.72 -14.60
CA TRP A 399 23.17 29.49 -13.42
C TRP A 399 23.23 30.70 -12.49
N LEU A 400 23.44 31.91 -13.01
CA LEU A 400 23.44 33.14 -12.21
C LEU A 400 22.07 33.42 -11.57
N LYS A 401 20.99 33.23 -12.32
CA LYS A 401 19.62 33.32 -11.80
C LYS A 401 19.39 32.29 -10.69
N SER A 402 19.83 31.05 -10.88
CA SER A 402 19.76 29.97 -9.89
C SER A 402 20.56 30.31 -8.63
N LYS A 403 21.80 30.79 -8.76
CA LYS A 403 22.64 31.20 -7.63
C LYS A 403 22.04 32.37 -6.85
N LYS A 404 21.47 33.37 -7.54
CA LYS A 404 20.75 34.48 -6.90
C LYS A 404 19.47 34.02 -6.19
N GLN A 405 18.75 33.06 -6.79
CA GLN A 405 17.57 32.44 -6.18
C GLN A 405 17.94 31.62 -4.93
N HIS A 406 19.00 30.82 -5.01
CA HIS A 406 19.48 29.97 -3.93
C HIS A 406 20.05 30.80 -2.77
N SER A 407 20.78 31.88 -3.05
CA SER A 407 21.25 32.81 -2.03
C SER A 407 20.09 33.49 -1.29
N ALA A 408 19.04 33.93 -2.01
CA ALA A 408 17.82 34.46 -1.40
C ALA A 408 17.09 33.40 -0.56
N TYR A 409 17.00 32.16 -1.04
CA TYR A 409 16.38 31.05 -0.33
C TYR A 409 17.16 30.67 0.94
N SER A 410 18.49 30.57 0.85
CA SER A 410 19.37 30.29 2.00
C SER A 410 19.29 31.40 3.04
N SER A 411 19.19 32.66 2.61
CA SER A 411 18.96 33.80 3.51
C SER A 411 17.61 33.65 4.25
N LEU A 412 16.55 33.23 3.56
CA LEU A 412 15.24 32.99 4.17
C LEU A 412 15.25 31.82 5.17
N MET A 413 16.03 30.77 4.95
CA MET A 413 16.03 29.57 5.80
C MET A 413 16.97 29.66 7.01
N ASN A 414 18.11 30.35 6.86
CA ASN A 414 19.19 30.31 7.86
C ASN A 414 19.31 31.59 8.71
N LEU A 415 18.77 32.73 8.26
CA LEU A 415 18.85 33.99 9.03
C LEU A 415 17.56 34.21 9.81
N ASP A 416 17.64 34.48 11.10
CA ASP A 416 16.43 34.74 11.91
C ASP A 416 15.67 35.99 11.43
N ASN A 417 16.39 36.98 10.91
CA ASN A 417 15.85 38.22 10.34
C ASN A 417 16.36 38.46 8.91
N PRO A 418 15.71 37.87 7.89
CA PRO A 418 16.08 38.11 6.50
C PRO A 418 15.60 39.51 6.02
N PRO A 419 16.27 40.11 5.02
CA PRO A 419 15.87 41.41 4.47
C PRO A 419 14.46 41.39 3.88
N LEU A 420 13.70 42.47 4.06
CA LEU A 420 12.31 42.59 3.57
C LEU A 420 12.14 42.28 2.07
N PRO A 421 13.04 42.66 1.15
CA PRO A 421 12.95 42.28 -0.26
C PRO A 421 13.07 40.76 -0.51
N VAL A 422 13.80 40.04 0.35
CA VAL A 422 13.89 38.58 0.30
C VAL A 422 12.55 37.98 0.73
N VAL A 423 11.98 38.46 1.84
CA VAL A 423 10.67 38.01 2.34
C VAL A 423 9.57 38.27 1.31
N ALA A 424 9.54 39.47 0.72
CA ALA A 424 8.58 39.86 -0.31
C ALA A 424 8.60 38.92 -1.52
N LYS A 425 9.78 38.46 -1.93
CA LYS A 425 9.95 37.50 -3.03
C LYS A 425 9.32 36.13 -2.74
N PHE A 426 9.25 35.72 -1.47
CA PHE A 426 8.72 34.42 -1.04
C PHE A 426 7.31 34.49 -0.40
N LEU A 427 6.66 35.67 -0.37
CA LEU A 427 5.30 35.85 0.16
C LEU A 427 4.22 35.04 -0.58
N HIS A 428 4.46 34.68 -1.84
CA HIS A 428 3.56 33.79 -2.59
C HIS A 428 3.50 32.38 -1.97
N LEU A 429 4.50 31.98 -1.18
CA LEU A 429 4.49 30.72 -0.47
C LEU A 429 3.47 30.71 0.68
N LEU A 430 3.07 31.88 1.20
CA LEU A 430 2.00 32.03 2.20
C LEU A 430 0.60 31.91 1.62
N ASP A 431 0.41 32.04 0.29
CA ASP A 431 -0.90 31.85 -0.33
C ASP A 431 -1.32 30.40 -0.19
N LEU A 432 -2.56 30.16 0.27
CA LEU A 432 -3.20 28.86 0.17
C LEU A 432 -3.66 28.73 -1.28
N GLY A 433 -2.88 28.00 -2.07
CA GLY A 433 -3.33 27.64 -3.40
C GLY A 433 -4.50 26.67 -3.29
N VAL A 434 -5.45 26.72 -4.23
CA VAL A 434 -6.48 25.68 -4.38
C VAL A 434 -5.83 24.28 -4.40
N ARG A 435 -4.65 24.18 -5.01
CA ARG A 435 -3.81 22.98 -5.03
C ARG A 435 -3.35 22.49 -3.65
N ASP A 436 -3.04 23.38 -2.71
CA ASP A 436 -2.63 22.96 -1.36
C ASP A 436 -3.81 22.31 -0.62
N VAL A 437 -5.01 22.89 -0.80
CA VAL A 437 -6.25 22.35 -0.20
C VAL A 437 -6.62 21.02 -0.85
N GLU A 438 -6.49 20.90 -2.17
CA GLU A 438 -6.68 19.64 -2.89
C GLU A 438 -5.68 18.56 -2.45
N GLU A 439 -4.40 18.91 -2.28
CA GLU A 439 -3.36 17.99 -1.81
C GLU A 439 -3.62 17.55 -0.35
N GLU A 440 -4.03 18.46 0.54
CA GLU A 440 -4.44 18.12 1.91
C GLU A 440 -5.67 17.22 1.94
N LEU A 441 -6.68 17.50 1.11
CA LEU A 441 -7.89 16.69 1.02
C LEU A 441 -7.62 15.31 0.40
N ALA A 442 -6.72 15.23 -0.58
CA ALA A 442 -6.27 13.95 -1.12
C ALA A 442 -5.58 13.09 -0.07
N VAL A 443 -4.69 13.69 0.74
CA VAL A 443 -4.04 13.02 1.87
C VAL A 443 -5.07 12.52 2.88
N GLU A 444 -6.09 13.32 3.21
CA GLU A 444 -7.14 12.91 4.13
C GLU A 444 -8.00 11.75 3.57
N ASN A 445 -8.37 11.79 2.29
CA ASN A 445 -9.07 10.69 1.62
C ASN A 445 -8.23 9.39 1.61
N MET A 446 -6.91 9.50 1.44
CA MET A 446 -6.01 8.33 1.51
C MET A 446 -5.96 7.73 2.92
N LYS A 447 -6.05 8.55 3.97
CA LYS A 447 -6.15 8.07 5.36
C LYS A 447 -7.45 7.33 5.60
N GLU A 448 -8.57 7.87 5.13
CA GLU A 448 -9.87 7.20 5.21
C GLU A 448 -9.79 5.80 4.59
N LEU A 449 -9.22 5.72 3.39
CA LEU A 449 -9.04 4.45 2.69
C LEU A 449 -8.12 3.50 3.48
N ALA A 450 -7.05 4.01 4.08
CA ALA A 450 -6.09 3.19 4.83
C ALA A 450 -6.72 2.61 6.10
N VAL A 451 -7.46 3.40 6.87
CA VAL A 451 -8.18 2.93 8.06
C VAL A 451 -9.21 1.87 7.69
N LYS A 452 -9.98 2.12 6.63
CA LYS A 452 -10.96 1.16 6.12
C LYS A 452 -10.30 -0.17 5.72
N GLN A 453 -9.20 -0.12 4.97
CA GLN A 453 -8.47 -1.32 4.55
C GLN A 453 -7.89 -2.09 5.74
N ILE A 454 -7.38 -1.40 6.77
CA ILE A 454 -6.86 -2.08 7.97
C ILE A 454 -7.97 -2.83 8.71
N ARG A 455 -9.16 -2.22 8.83
CA ARG A 455 -10.31 -2.84 9.48
C ARG A 455 -10.82 -4.06 8.70
N GLU A 456 -10.92 -3.94 7.36
CA GLU A 456 -11.25 -5.06 6.48
C GLU A 456 -10.24 -6.20 6.64
N ASN A 457 -8.94 -5.90 6.66
CA ASN A 457 -7.89 -6.90 6.84
C ASN A 457 -7.95 -7.56 8.23
N ALA A 458 -8.18 -6.79 9.30
CA ALA A 458 -8.32 -7.33 10.65
C ALA A 458 -9.55 -8.26 10.78
N SER A 459 -10.66 -7.91 10.12
CA SER A 459 -11.84 -8.77 10.06
C SER A 459 -11.57 -10.07 9.29
N LEU A 460 -10.84 -10.01 8.18
CA LEU A 460 -10.44 -11.20 7.42
C LEU A 460 -9.49 -12.08 8.23
N GLU A 461 -8.49 -11.52 8.91
CA GLU A 461 -7.60 -12.26 9.81
C GLU A 461 -8.37 -12.98 10.93
N ALA A 462 -9.37 -12.31 11.53
CA ALA A 462 -10.22 -12.94 12.54
C ALA A 462 -11.05 -14.09 11.96
N HIS A 463 -11.55 -13.94 10.73
CA HIS A 463 -12.28 -15.01 10.03
C HIS A 463 -11.37 -16.19 9.69
N LEU A 464 -10.16 -15.92 9.19
CA LEU A 464 -9.16 -16.96 8.92
C LEU A 464 -8.77 -17.74 10.17
N ASN A 465 -8.58 -17.06 11.30
CA ASN A 465 -8.34 -17.75 12.58
C ASN A 465 -9.50 -18.66 12.98
N ASP A 466 -10.76 -18.26 12.74
CA ASP A 466 -11.93 -19.12 12.98
C ASP A 466 -11.95 -20.32 12.01
N LEU A 467 -11.55 -20.13 10.75
CA LEU A 467 -11.36 -21.21 9.78
C LEU A 467 -10.22 -22.15 10.18
N ASP A 468 -9.10 -21.63 10.67
CA ASP A 468 -7.99 -22.44 11.18
C ASP A 468 -8.39 -23.26 12.40
N ILE A 469 -9.15 -22.68 13.33
CA ILE A 469 -9.73 -23.43 14.46
C ILE A 469 -10.67 -24.52 13.92
N LYS A 470 -11.50 -24.22 12.90
CA LYS A 470 -12.37 -25.22 12.28
C LYS A 470 -11.60 -26.32 11.54
N ILE A 471 -10.54 -25.99 10.83
CA ILE A 471 -9.68 -26.97 10.14
C ILE A 471 -8.97 -27.82 11.20
N ALA A 472 -8.43 -27.22 12.26
CA ALA A 472 -7.83 -27.94 13.37
C ALA A 472 -8.85 -28.86 14.05
N LEU A 473 -10.09 -28.41 14.24
CA LEU A 473 -11.19 -29.23 14.75
C LEU A 473 -11.61 -30.32 13.75
N LEU A 474 -11.60 -30.09 12.45
CA LEU A 474 -11.90 -31.11 11.42
C LEU A 474 -10.81 -32.17 11.33
N VAL A 475 -9.55 -31.76 11.44
CA VAL A 475 -8.38 -32.65 11.45
C VAL A 475 -8.34 -33.43 12.76
N LYS A 476 -8.65 -32.80 13.90
CA LYS A 476 -8.70 -33.44 15.23
C LYS A 476 -9.96 -34.29 15.45
N ASN A 477 -11.08 -33.94 14.82
CA ASN A 477 -12.38 -34.60 14.95
C ASN A 477 -12.81 -35.30 13.66
N ARG A 478 -11.87 -35.90 12.93
CA ARG A 478 -12.14 -36.69 11.71
C ARG A 478 -13.15 -37.84 11.93
N ILE A 479 -13.64 -38.04 13.16
CA ILE A 479 -14.47 -39.15 13.61
C ILE A 479 -15.86 -38.73 14.18
N THR A 480 -16.13 -37.50 14.64
CA THR A 480 -17.46 -37.15 15.21
C THR A 480 -18.11 -35.93 14.57
N LEU A 481 -18.94 -36.21 13.56
CA LEU A 481 -19.66 -35.26 12.71
C LEU A 481 -20.73 -34.41 13.45
N ASP A 482 -21.22 -34.87 14.59
CA ASP A 482 -22.44 -34.31 15.21
C ASP A 482 -22.24 -32.97 15.94
N GLU A 483 -21.03 -32.65 16.41
CA GLU A 483 -20.77 -31.36 17.04
C GLU A 483 -20.43 -30.27 16.01
N VAL A 484 -19.75 -30.63 14.92
CA VAL A 484 -19.39 -29.69 13.85
C VAL A 484 -20.63 -29.25 13.06
N VAL A 485 -21.62 -30.13 12.87
CA VAL A 485 -22.92 -29.78 12.26
C VAL A 485 -23.80 -28.95 13.22
N LYS A 486 -23.71 -29.16 14.54
CA LYS A 486 -24.39 -28.31 15.53
C LYS A 486 -23.75 -26.92 15.66
N ILE A 487 -22.44 -26.80 15.46
CA ILE A 487 -21.72 -25.52 15.44
C ILE A 487 -21.95 -24.78 14.11
N SER A 488 -21.98 -25.50 12.97
CA SER A 488 -22.28 -24.90 11.66
C SER A 488 -23.71 -24.37 11.55
N SER A 489 -24.67 -25.02 12.21
CA SER A 489 -26.08 -24.60 12.22
C SER A 489 -26.42 -23.51 13.26
N LYS A 490 -25.61 -23.36 14.33
CA LYS A 490 -25.85 -22.34 15.38
C LYS A 490 -25.29 -20.95 15.05
N LYS A 491 -24.25 -20.81 14.21
CA LYS A 491 -23.70 -19.50 13.83
C LYS A 491 -24.17 -18.96 12.48
N LEU A 492 -24.85 -19.76 11.65
CA LEU A 492 -25.43 -19.30 10.37
C LEU A 492 -26.86 -18.74 10.48
N LYS A 493 -27.43 -18.64 11.69
CA LYS A 493 -28.77 -18.07 11.98
C LYS A 493 -28.71 -16.83 12.89
N LYS A 494 -27.75 -15.94 12.64
CA LYS A 494 -27.78 -14.56 13.12
C LYS A 494 -27.29 -13.60 12.03
N THR A 495 -27.91 -13.66 10.86
CA THR A 495 -27.99 -12.46 10.01
C THR A 495 -29.33 -11.80 10.32
N PRO A 496 -29.34 -10.51 10.73
CA PRO A 496 -30.59 -9.80 10.96
C PRO A 496 -31.33 -9.66 9.61
N SER A 497 -32.65 -9.58 9.67
CA SER A 497 -33.45 -9.19 8.51
C SER A 497 -33.05 -7.77 8.06
N ASP A 498 -33.12 -7.51 6.75
CA ASP A 498 -32.92 -6.16 6.17
C ASP A 498 -33.84 -5.09 6.81
N GLU A 499 -34.97 -5.53 7.38
CA GLU A 499 -35.92 -4.74 8.17
C GLU A 499 -35.32 -4.25 9.51
N GLU A 500 -34.57 -5.08 10.23
CA GLU A 500 -33.94 -4.72 11.52
C GLU A 500 -32.68 -3.86 11.33
N MET A 501 -31.94 -4.07 10.24
CA MET A 501 -30.82 -3.20 9.85
C MET A 501 -31.31 -1.81 9.42
N LYS A 502 -32.42 -1.71 8.68
CA LYS A 502 -33.05 -0.43 8.35
C LYS A 502 -33.58 0.29 9.58
N LYS A 503 -34.17 -0.40 10.57
CA LYS A 503 -34.65 0.22 11.82
C LYS A 503 -33.53 0.73 12.72
N ALA A 504 -32.44 -0.03 12.91
CA ALA A 504 -31.29 0.43 13.70
C ALA A 504 -30.49 1.54 13.00
N ALA A 505 -30.35 1.47 11.67
CA ALA A 505 -29.73 2.54 10.87
C ALA A 505 -30.62 3.79 10.80
N ALA A 506 -31.95 3.66 10.78
CA ALA A 506 -32.89 4.77 10.80
C ALA A 506 -32.88 5.50 12.16
N VAL A 507 -32.81 4.78 13.29
CA VAL A 507 -32.71 5.41 14.63
C VAL A 507 -31.44 6.24 14.79
N PHE A 508 -30.35 5.89 14.08
CA PHE A 508 -29.07 6.59 14.14
C PHE A 508 -28.86 7.66 13.06
N GLN A 509 -29.28 7.38 11.82
CA GLN A 509 -29.25 8.37 10.73
C GLN A 509 -30.19 9.56 11.01
N VAL A 510 -31.21 9.37 11.84
CA VAL A 510 -32.16 10.41 12.25
C VAL A 510 -31.65 11.28 13.42
N ASN A 511 -30.61 10.89 14.19
CA ASN A 511 -30.25 11.61 15.42
C ASN A 511 -28.89 12.32 15.47
N LEU A 512 -27.95 12.08 14.55
CA LEU A 512 -26.68 12.86 14.45
C LEU A 512 -26.49 13.58 13.09
N LYS A 513 -27.27 13.20 12.07
CA LYS A 513 -27.30 13.84 10.74
C LYS A 513 -28.60 14.59 10.45
N SER A 514 -29.59 14.56 11.36
CA SER A 514 -30.77 15.41 11.22
C SER A 514 -30.36 16.87 11.27
N LEU A 515 -31.04 17.73 10.51
CA LEU A 515 -30.83 19.18 10.50
C LEU A 515 -31.26 19.87 11.82
N ASP A 516 -31.53 19.11 12.88
CA ASP A 516 -31.96 19.64 14.18
C ASP A 516 -30.78 20.31 14.91
N LYS A 517 -31.06 21.31 15.74
CA LYS A 517 -30.03 22.07 16.48
C LYS A 517 -29.39 21.18 17.57
N THR A 518 -30.21 20.37 18.23
CA THR A 518 -29.81 19.49 19.34
C THR A 518 -28.87 18.35 18.90
N SER A 519 -29.10 17.78 17.71
CA SER A 519 -28.26 16.73 17.14
C SER A 519 -26.88 17.25 16.71
N ARG A 520 -26.83 18.46 16.15
CA ARG A 520 -25.56 19.16 15.87
C ARG A 520 -24.79 19.46 17.15
N ASP A 521 -25.44 20.02 18.17
CA ASP A 521 -24.78 20.34 19.44
C ASP A 521 -24.22 19.07 20.13
N ARG A 522 -24.92 17.93 20.03
CA ARG A 522 -24.43 16.62 20.50
C ARG A 522 -23.25 16.09 19.68
N LEU A 523 -23.30 16.16 18.35
CA LEU A 523 -22.19 15.76 17.47
C LEU A 523 -20.93 16.55 17.84
N GLU A 524 -21.11 17.84 18.03
CA GLU A 524 -20.08 18.78 18.42
C GLU A 524 -19.51 18.50 19.81
N ALA A 525 -20.35 18.11 20.78
CA ALA A 525 -19.90 17.68 22.10
C ALA A 525 -19.06 16.40 22.03
N TYR A 526 -19.45 15.40 21.22
CA TYR A 526 -18.62 14.23 20.98
C TYR A 526 -17.29 14.58 20.29
N GLN A 527 -17.30 15.49 19.31
CA GLN A 527 -16.07 15.99 18.68
C GLN A 527 -15.11 16.62 19.70
N ASN A 528 -15.64 17.38 20.66
CA ASN A 528 -14.84 17.97 21.74
C ASN A 528 -14.32 16.90 22.72
N MET A 529 -15.14 15.91 23.07
CA MET A 529 -14.75 14.80 23.94
C MET A 529 -13.54 14.05 23.36
N PHE A 530 -13.63 13.63 22.09
CA PHE A 530 -12.54 12.93 21.42
C PHE A 530 -11.29 13.81 21.24
N TYR A 531 -11.46 15.12 21.01
CA TYR A 531 -10.32 16.05 20.96
C TYR A 531 -9.58 16.12 22.30
N LEU A 532 -10.30 16.24 23.42
CA LEU A 532 -9.70 16.27 24.76
C LEU A 532 -9.00 14.95 25.10
N LEU A 533 -9.61 13.82 24.78
CA LEU A 533 -9.02 12.49 24.99
C LEU A 533 -7.73 12.30 24.17
N GLN A 534 -7.67 12.85 22.95
CA GLN A 534 -6.49 12.73 22.09
C GLN A 534 -5.34 13.66 22.51
N THR A 535 -5.66 14.89 22.94
CA THR A 535 -4.66 15.94 23.21
C THR A 535 -4.15 15.94 24.65
N GLN A 536 -4.97 15.51 25.61
CA GLN A 536 -4.63 15.49 27.03
C GLN A 536 -4.45 14.04 27.52
N PRO A 537 -3.19 13.56 27.65
CA PRO A 537 -2.92 12.16 27.99
C PRO A 537 -3.39 11.78 29.41
N LYS A 538 -3.61 12.75 30.30
CA LYS A 538 -4.06 12.53 31.68
C LYS A 538 -5.35 11.72 31.78
N TYR A 539 -6.29 11.88 30.85
CA TYR A 539 -7.57 11.17 30.91
C TYR A 539 -7.41 9.69 30.58
N LEU A 540 -6.75 9.39 29.45
CA LEU A 540 -6.55 8.01 29.01
C LEU A 540 -5.59 7.26 29.92
N THR A 541 -4.54 7.90 30.45
CA THR A 541 -3.64 7.26 31.42
C THR A 541 -4.34 6.87 32.71
N ARG A 542 -5.17 7.76 33.28
CA ARG A 542 -6.01 7.44 34.45
C ARG A 542 -7.02 6.33 34.13
N LEU A 543 -7.65 6.37 32.96
CA LEU A 543 -8.56 5.32 32.54
C LEU A 543 -7.85 3.95 32.47
N LEU A 544 -6.67 3.89 31.84
CA LEU A 544 -5.87 2.67 31.74
C LEU A 544 -5.43 2.14 33.11
N TRP A 545 -5.16 3.04 34.05
CA TRP A 545 -4.82 2.70 35.43
C TRP A 545 -5.95 1.96 36.14
N VAL A 546 -7.17 2.51 36.08
CA VAL A 546 -8.38 1.90 36.69
C VAL A 546 -8.69 0.54 36.07
N MET A 547 -8.42 0.40 34.77
CA MET A 547 -8.71 -0.81 34.01
C MET A 547 -7.74 -1.98 34.26
N ARG A 548 -6.69 -1.81 35.07
CA ARG A 548 -5.73 -2.88 35.39
C ARG A 548 -6.40 -4.16 35.91
N ASN A 549 -7.54 -4.02 36.60
CA ASN A 549 -8.26 -5.11 37.25
C ASN A 549 -9.40 -5.71 36.41
N TRP A 550 -9.59 -5.26 35.17
CA TRP A 550 -10.73 -5.68 34.34
C TRP A 550 -10.43 -6.96 33.56
N SER A 551 -11.47 -7.59 33.02
CA SER A 551 -11.33 -8.78 32.18
C SER A 551 -10.52 -8.47 30.90
N SER A 552 -9.64 -9.41 30.53
CA SER A 552 -8.67 -9.22 29.45
C SER A 552 -9.31 -8.80 28.12
N ASP A 553 -10.52 -9.28 27.82
CA ASP A 553 -11.21 -9.01 26.55
C ASP A 553 -11.82 -7.60 26.45
N VAL A 554 -12.24 -7.02 27.57
CA VAL A 554 -12.78 -5.64 27.60
C VAL A 554 -11.63 -4.65 27.48
N VAL A 555 -10.54 -4.90 28.21
CA VAL A 555 -9.31 -4.09 28.14
C VAL A 555 -8.71 -4.16 26.74
N LYS A 556 -8.63 -5.34 26.14
CA LYS A 556 -8.11 -5.53 24.78
C LYS A 556 -8.92 -4.73 23.76
N ARG A 557 -10.26 -4.81 23.79
CA ARG A 557 -11.13 -4.06 22.89
C ARG A 557 -10.99 -2.56 23.04
N LEU A 558 -10.90 -2.04 24.26
CA LEU A 558 -10.74 -0.61 24.49
C LEU A 558 -9.36 -0.10 24.08
N ILE A 559 -8.30 -0.88 24.32
CA ILE A 559 -6.95 -0.57 23.85
C ILE A 559 -6.90 -0.57 22.32
N GLU A 560 -7.53 -1.55 21.69
CA GLU A 560 -7.75 -1.56 20.25
C GLU A 560 -8.51 -0.29 19.83
N THR A 561 -9.68 0.03 20.40
CA THR A 561 -10.38 1.28 20.08
C THR A 561 -9.51 2.53 20.32
N CYS A 562 -8.69 2.59 21.36
CA CYS A 562 -7.78 3.72 21.59
C CYS A 562 -6.70 3.83 20.51
N VAL A 563 -5.99 2.74 20.20
CA VAL A 563 -4.87 2.77 19.22
C VAL A 563 -5.39 2.84 17.78
N LEU A 564 -6.47 2.14 17.47
CA LEU A 564 -7.09 2.05 16.14
C LEU A 564 -7.88 3.30 15.78
N THR A 565 -8.66 3.81 16.73
CA THR A 565 -9.74 4.78 16.43
C THR A 565 -9.37 6.17 16.91
N LEU A 566 -8.77 6.32 18.10
CA LEU A 566 -8.34 7.63 18.62
C LEU A 566 -7.01 8.10 18.00
N PHE A 567 -6.08 7.18 17.72
CA PHE A 567 -4.75 7.52 17.20
C PHE A 567 -4.46 6.93 15.81
N SER A 568 -5.43 6.29 15.14
CA SER A 568 -5.32 5.80 13.75
C SER A 568 -4.01 5.05 13.47
N TYR A 569 -3.57 4.16 14.39
CA TYR A 569 -2.29 3.44 14.34
C TYR A 569 -1.02 4.30 14.22
N ALA A 570 -1.07 5.58 14.64
CA ALA A 570 0.08 6.48 14.56
C ALA A 570 0.68 6.55 13.14
N GLN A 571 -0.17 6.50 12.11
CA GLN A 571 0.29 6.60 10.72
C GLN A 571 0.92 7.97 10.42
N ASN A 572 0.38 9.05 11.00
CA ASN A 572 0.91 10.40 10.80
C ASN A 572 1.71 10.87 12.01
N ALA A 573 2.64 11.79 11.74
CA ALA A 573 3.53 12.38 12.75
C ALA A 573 2.77 12.99 13.95
N ARG A 574 1.58 13.56 13.72
CA ARG A 574 0.74 14.13 14.78
C ARG A 574 0.15 13.07 15.70
N GLU A 575 -0.55 12.08 15.16
CA GLU A 575 -1.12 11.03 16.03
C GLU A 575 -0.01 10.19 16.66
N GLU A 576 1.11 9.96 15.96
CA GLU A 576 2.30 9.32 16.52
C GLU A 576 2.87 10.14 17.69
N TYR A 577 3.00 11.46 17.55
CA TYR A 577 3.41 12.34 18.64
C TYR A 577 2.48 12.24 19.86
N LEU A 578 1.17 12.33 19.65
CA LEU A 578 0.18 12.28 20.74
C LEU A 578 0.12 10.90 21.41
N LEU A 579 0.26 9.81 20.64
CA LEU A 579 0.33 8.46 21.17
C LEU A 579 1.61 8.22 21.98
N LEU A 580 2.76 8.71 21.50
CA LEU A 580 4.02 8.64 22.26
C LEU A 580 3.94 9.48 23.54
N LYS A 581 3.24 10.62 23.52
CA LYS A 581 2.99 11.43 24.72
C LYS A 581 2.07 10.72 25.73
N LEU A 582 1.06 10.00 25.24
CA LEU A 582 0.21 9.13 26.06
C LEU A 582 1.03 8.01 26.71
N LEU A 583 1.84 7.30 25.91
CA LEU A 583 2.70 6.22 26.38
C LEU A 583 3.71 6.72 27.43
N ASN A 584 4.30 7.90 27.21
CA ASN A 584 5.23 8.49 28.18
C ASN A 584 4.54 8.73 29.53
N SER A 585 3.36 9.35 29.51
CA SER A 585 2.57 9.60 30.72
C SER A 585 2.14 8.29 31.40
N ALA A 586 1.83 7.25 30.62
CA ALA A 586 1.45 5.93 31.15
C ALA A 586 2.64 5.21 31.80
N ILE A 587 3.83 5.27 31.18
CA ILE A 587 5.08 4.73 31.72
C ILE A 587 5.41 5.41 33.05
N ASP A 588 5.34 6.74 33.11
CA ASP A 588 5.60 7.49 34.33
C ASP A 588 4.66 7.10 35.49
N LEU A 589 3.37 6.89 35.19
CA LEU A 589 2.39 6.49 36.20
C LEU A 589 2.62 5.05 36.68
N GLU A 590 2.89 4.11 35.77
CA GLU A 590 3.08 2.71 36.13
C GLU A 590 4.42 2.44 36.83
N VAL A 591 5.51 3.11 36.41
CA VAL A 591 6.82 2.97 37.06
C VAL A 591 6.82 3.53 38.49
N GLN A 592 5.95 4.49 38.81
CA GLN A 592 5.80 5.01 40.18
C GLN A 592 5.24 3.97 41.17
N ASP A 593 4.49 2.98 40.70
CA ASP A 593 3.89 1.90 41.50
C ASP A 593 4.83 0.71 41.69
N VAL A 594 5.91 0.61 40.89
CA VAL A 594 6.86 -0.52 40.98
C VAL A 594 7.74 -0.37 42.23
N GLU A 595 7.79 -1.43 43.04
CA GLU A 595 8.62 -1.51 44.25
C GLU A 595 10.02 -2.10 43.95
N HIS A 596 10.10 -3.14 43.12
CA HIS A 596 11.36 -3.76 42.71
C HIS A 596 11.49 -3.90 41.19
N LEU A 597 12.73 -3.82 40.67
CA LEU A 597 13.00 -3.98 39.23
C LEU A 597 12.49 -5.31 38.64
N GLY A 598 12.50 -6.38 39.45
CA GLY A 598 12.01 -7.71 39.05
C GLY A 598 10.50 -7.76 38.79
N ASP A 599 9.72 -6.95 39.52
CA ASP A 599 8.26 -6.94 39.43
C ASP A 599 7.79 -6.44 38.06
N PHE A 600 8.53 -5.49 37.48
CA PHE A 600 8.27 -5.00 36.14
C PHE A 600 8.46 -6.08 35.05
N VAL A 601 9.47 -6.95 35.23
CA VAL A 601 9.77 -8.04 34.29
C VAL A 601 8.68 -9.11 34.31
N GLN A 602 8.14 -9.42 35.48
CA GLN A 602 7.08 -10.43 35.66
C GLN A 602 5.67 -9.88 35.43
N GLY A 603 5.47 -8.58 35.64
CA GLY A 603 4.18 -7.93 35.52
C GLY A 603 3.67 -7.79 34.07
N ASN A 604 2.38 -7.51 33.95
CA ASN A 604 1.74 -7.14 32.68
C ASN A 604 1.27 -5.67 32.69
N PRO A 605 2.22 -4.71 32.64
CA PRO A 605 1.91 -3.28 32.64
C PRO A 605 0.92 -2.91 31.51
N ALA A 606 -0.02 -2.01 31.77
CA ALA A 606 -1.12 -1.72 30.85
C ALA A 606 -0.62 -0.99 29.59
N PHE A 607 0.37 -0.11 29.73
CA PHE A 607 1.00 0.56 28.59
C PHE A 607 1.66 -0.44 27.62
N ILE A 608 2.14 -1.61 28.08
CA ILE A 608 2.72 -2.61 27.18
C ILE A 608 1.68 -3.13 26.20
N LYS A 609 0.43 -3.33 26.64
CA LYS A 609 -0.64 -3.78 25.74
C LYS A 609 -0.87 -2.77 24.60
N ILE A 610 -0.73 -1.48 24.89
CA ILE A 610 -0.76 -0.40 23.89
C ILE A 610 0.47 -0.46 22.98
N VAL A 611 1.67 -0.66 23.55
CA VAL A 611 2.91 -0.80 22.78
C VAL A 611 2.82 -1.99 21.82
N LEU A 612 2.31 -3.15 22.27
CA LEU A 612 2.13 -4.34 21.45
C LEU A 612 1.18 -4.10 20.27
N GLN A 613 0.17 -3.24 20.44
CA GLN A 613 -0.73 -2.86 19.35
C GLN A 613 -0.10 -1.81 18.43
N TYR A 614 0.68 -0.88 18.97
CA TYR A 614 1.45 0.11 18.21
C TYR A 614 2.48 -0.57 17.29
N VAL A 615 3.26 -1.51 17.82
CA VAL A 615 4.31 -2.24 17.07
C VAL A 615 3.78 -3.28 16.07
N ARG A 616 2.46 -3.49 16.00
CA ARG A 616 1.81 -4.26 14.93
C ARG A 616 1.58 -3.43 13.66
N GLY A 617 1.98 -2.16 13.65
CA GLY A 617 1.90 -1.28 12.49
C GLY A 617 2.73 -1.76 11.30
N ALA A 618 2.45 -1.20 10.12
CA ALA A 618 3.13 -1.58 8.87
C ALA A 618 4.65 -1.32 8.90
N LYS A 619 5.08 -0.21 9.53
CA LYS A 619 6.51 0.18 9.65
C LYS A 619 7.31 -0.89 10.44
N ASP A 620 6.78 -1.31 11.57
CA ASP A 620 7.40 -2.32 12.44
C ASP A 620 7.38 -3.72 11.82
N ARG A 621 6.28 -4.11 11.15
CA ARG A 621 6.21 -5.38 10.40
C ARG A 621 7.29 -5.45 9.32
N GLN A 622 7.43 -4.40 8.50
CA GLN A 622 8.46 -4.32 7.46
C GLN A 622 9.88 -4.40 8.07
N TYR A 623 10.12 -3.72 9.19
CA TYR A 623 11.38 -3.81 9.90
C TYR A 623 11.66 -5.24 10.39
N LEU A 624 10.75 -5.85 11.16
CA LEU A 624 10.89 -7.20 11.72
C LEU A 624 11.09 -8.23 10.60
N GLN A 625 10.31 -8.15 9.51
CA GLN A 625 10.49 -8.99 8.34
C GLN A 625 11.91 -8.84 7.77
N SER A 626 12.36 -7.60 7.52
CA SER A 626 13.68 -7.36 6.93
C SER A 626 14.87 -7.78 7.78
N VAL A 627 14.68 -7.92 9.10
CA VAL A 627 15.73 -8.30 10.07
C VAL A 627 15.72 -9.80 10.35
N LEU A 628 14.54 -10.38 10.56
CA LEU A 628 14.38 -11.75 11.03
C LEU A 628 14.23 -12.76 9.89
N GLN A 629 13.58 -12.40 8.78
CA GLN A 629 13.23 -13.33 7.70
C GLN A 629 14.45 -14.12 7.15
N PRO A 630 15.62 -13.51 6.88
CA PRO A 630 16.77 -14.28 6.39
C PRO A 630 17.28 -15.32 7.40
N CYS A 631 17.24 -14.98 8.69
CA CYS A 631 17.68 -15.88 9.75
C CYS A 631 16.66 -17.00 10.01
N VAL A 632 15.37 -16.64 10.07
CA VAL A 632 14.27 -17.60 10.22
C VAL A 632 14.29 -18.62 9.09
N LYS A 633 14.49 -18.18 7.84
CA LYS A 633 14.60 -19.08 6.69
C LYS A 633 15.73 -20.11 6.87
N ARG A 634 16.92 -19.67 7.29
CA ARG A 634 18.06 -20.59 7.55
C ARG A 634 17.80 -21.60 8.67
N VAL A 635 17.00 -21.24 9.68
CA VAL A 635 16.58 -22.16 10.74
C VAL A 635 15.51 -23.14 10.24
N CYS A 636 14.59 -22.68 9.39
CA CYS A 636 13.60 -23.54 8.73
C CYS A 636 14.22 -24.49 7.69
N ASP A 637 15.40 -24.18 7.15
CA ASP A 637 16.17 -25.09 6.29
C ASP A 637 16.97 -26.13 7.10
N CYS A 638 16.98 -26.04 8.44
CA CYS A 638 17.74 -26.93 9.31
C CYS A 638 17.03 -28.29 9.51
N THR A 639 17.75 -29.37 9.21
CA THR A 639 17.26 -30.74 9.41
C THR A 639 17.57 -31.33 10.78
N LEU A 640 18.37 -30.63 11.60
CA LEU A 640 18.77 -31.06 12.94
C LEU A 640 17.73 -30.61 13.98
N ASP A 641 17.47 -31.43 15.01
CA ASP A 641 16.74 -31.01 16.22
C ASP A 641 17.71 -30.31 17.17
N LEU A 642 17.52 -29.01 17.40
CA LEU A 642 18.42 -28.16 18.21
C LEU A 642 18.21 -28.31 19.73
N GLU A 643 17.55 -29.37 20.18
CA GLU A 643 17.36 -29.70 21.59
C GLU A 643 18.68 -29.72 22.38
N LEU A 644 18.67 -29.06 23.54
CA LEU A 644 19.81 -28.98 24.45
C LEU A 644 19.59 -29.74 25.76
N ASP A 645 18.39 -30.23 26.09
CA ASP A 645 18.17 -31.07 27.27
C ASP A 645 18.76 -32.48 27.06
N PRO A 646 19.78 -32.90 27.84
CA PRO A 646 20.42 -34.20 27.70
C PRO A 646 19.47 -35.39 27.81
N LEU A 647 18.41 -35.30 28.62
CA LEU A 647 17.43 -36.37 28.75
C LEU A 647 16.59 -36.53 27.49
N GLN A 648 16.19 -35.42 26.88
CA GLN A 648 15.38 -35.43 25.67
C GLN A 648 16.20 -35.93 24.49
N VAL A 649 17.46 -35.49 24.37
CA VAL A 649 18.38 -35.98 23.34
C VAL A 649 18.62 -37.49 23.48
N TYR A 650 18.85 -37.98 24.70
CA TYR A 650 19.02 -39.41 24.97
C TYR A 650 17.78 -40.24 24.57
N LYS A 651 16.57 -39.76 24.90
CA LYS A 651 15.31 -40.42 24.50
C LYS A 651 15.07 -40.37 22.99
N LEU A 652 15.43 -39.28 22.32
CA LEU A 652 15.35 -39.14 20.87
C LEU A 652 16.26 -40.14 20.15
N LEU A 653 17.49 -40.32 20.63
CA LEU A 653 18.43 -41.30 20.07
C LEU A 653 17.91 -42.74 20.19
N ILE A 654 17.27 -43.09 21.31
CA ILE A 654 16.60 -44.39 21.48
C ILE A 654 15.46 -44.55 20.46
N LYS A 655 14.63 -43.52 20.30
CA LYS A 655 13.49 -43.52 19.37
C LYS A 655 13.94 -43.68 17.92
N GLU A 656 15.01 -43.00 17.50
CA GLU A 656 15.61 -43.14 16.17
C GLU A 656 16.21 -44.53 15.94
N GLU A 657 16.89 -45.10 16.95
CA GLU A 657 17.42 -46.46 16.88
C GLU A 657 16.29 -47.48 16.67
N GLU A 658 15.20 -47.35 17.42
CA GLU A 658 14.03 -48.24 17.34
C GLU A 658 13.26 -48.10 16.03
N SER A 659 13.08 -46.87 15.53
CA SER A 659 12.40 -46.65 14.26
C SER A 659 13.19 -47.18 13.07
N ASN A 660 14.52 -47.04 13.12
CA ASN A 660 15.41 -47.47 12.03
C ASN A 660 15.65 -48.98 12.02
N THR A 661 15.77 -49.59 13.20
CA THR A 661 16.06 -51.03 13.33
C THR A 661 14.81 -51.90 13.44
N GLY A 662 13.67 -51.33 13.85
CA GLY A 662 12.43 -52.06 14.13
C GLY A 662 12.55 -53.05 15.30
N LYS A 663 13.56 -52.88 16.17
CA LYS A 663 13.82 -53.68 17.35
C LYS A 663 13.96 -52.75 18.57
N LYS A 664 13.55 -53.24 19.75
CA LYS A 664 13.69 -52.51 21.02
C LYS A 664 15.18 -52.20 21.28
N SER A 665 15.49 -50.96 21.68
CA SER A 665 16.86 -50.58 22.00
C SER A 665 17.38 -51.33 23.23
N THR A 666 18.70 -51.50 23.30
CA THR A 666 19.40 -52.09 24.45
C THR A 666 19.61 -51.08 25.59
N LYS A 667 19.37 -49.79 25.33
CA LYS A 667 19.50 -48.70 26.29
C LYS A 667 18.29 -48.62 27.23
N LYS A 668 18.52 -48.24 28.49
CA LYS A 668 17.43 -48.03 29.49
C LYS A 668 16.72 -46.71 29.22
N TYR A 669 15.38 -46.66 29.30
CA TYR A 669 14.59 -45.45 29.04
C TYR A 669 14.55 -44.46 30.21
N ASP A 670 14.46 -44.97 31.44
CA ASP A 670 14.49 -44.14 32.66
C ASP A 670 15.92 -44.02 33.17
N VAL A 671 16.51 -42.85 32.94
CA VAL A 671 17.85 -42.49 33.37
C VAL A 671 17.84 -41.08 33.95
N SER A 672 18.77 -40.80 34.86
CA SER A 672 18.96 -39.46 35.42
C SER A 672 19.63 -38.53 34.40
N ARG A 673 19.50 -37.19 34.58
CA ARG A 673 20.18 -36.20 33.72
C ARG A 673 21.70 -36.43 33.67
N GLU A 674 22.29 -36.78 34.81
CA GLU A 674 23.72 -37.01 34.94
C GLU A 674 24.18 -38.28 34.20
N ASP A 675 23.35 -39.33 34.20
CA ASP A 675 23.67 -40.57 33.49
C ASP A 675 23.44 -40.46 31.98
N ALA A 676 22.48 -39.66 31.54
CA ALA A 676 22.29 -39.33 30.12
C ALA A 676 23.49 -38.58 29.54
N ILE A 677 24.10 -37.66 30.30
CA ILE A 677 25.31 -36.92 29.87
C ILE A 677 26.54 -37.83 29.76
N LYS A 678 26.60 -38.92 30.54
CA LYS A 678 27.71 -39.89 30.49
C LYS A 678 27.68 -40.75 29.22
N ASP A 679 26.52 -40.86 28.52
CA ASP A 679 26.42 -41.59 27.25
C ASP A 679 27.20 -40.85 26.14
N PRO A 680 28.21 -41.49 25.52
CA PRO A 680 29.06 -40.84 24.52
C PRO A 680 28.30 -40.31 23.31
N GLN A 681 27.29 -41.05 22.83
CA GLN A 681 26.48 -40.67 21.67
C GLN A 681 25.61 -39.45 21.97
N THR A 682 25.01 -39.39 23.17
CA THR A 682 24.24 -38.24 23.63
C THR A 682 25.11 -36.98 23.74
N ARG A 683 26.33 -37.11 24.28
CA ARG A 683 27.28 -35.99 24.38
C ARG A 683 27.73 -35.45 23.02
N GLU A 684 28.05 -36.32 22.07
CA GLU A 684 28.43 -35.94 20.70
C GLU A 684 27.27 -35.21 19.99
N ARG A 685 26.04 -35.72 20.16
CA ARG A 685 24.83 -35.11 19.61
C ARG A 685 24.56 -33.73 20.23
N LEU A 686 24.67 -33.59 21.55
CA LEU A 686 24.53 -32.32 22.25
C LEU A 686 25.55 -31.28 21.77
N GLN A 687 26.81 -31.68 21.57
CA GLN A 687 27.84 -30.78 21.06
C GLN A 687 27.54 -30.32 19.63
N THR A 688 27.06 -31.21 18.76
CA THR A 688 26.66 -30.89 17.38
C THR A 688 25.46 -29.93 17.37
N ASN A 689 24.45 -30.22 18.21
CA ASN A 689 23.25 -29.38 18.36
C ASN A 689 23.62 -27.98 18.86
N TYR A 690 24.50 -27.88 19.85
CA TYR A 690 24.98 -26.61 20.37
C TYR A 690 25.74 -25.80 19.33
N GLN A 691 26.68 -26.40 18.59
CA GLN A 691 27.44 -25.69 17.55
C GLN A 691 26.53 -25.13 16.45
N ALA A 692 25.50 -25.89 16.06
CA ALA A 692 24.50 -25.42 15.13
C ALA A 692 23.68 -24.26 15.73
N LEU A 693 23.22 -24.40 16.98
CA LEU A 693 22.44 -23.38 17.69
C LEU A 693 23.25 -22.08 17.85
N GLU A 694 24.50 -22.16 18.31
CA GLU A 694 25.40 -21.03 18.50
C GLU A 694 25.58 -20.23 17.20
N LYS A 695 25.74 -20.93 16.08
CA LYS A 695 25.82 -20.31 14.76
C LYS A 695 24.54 -19.53 14.42
N TYR A 696 23.37 -20.15 14.59
CA TYR A 696 22.09 -19.49 14.29
C TYR A 696 21.80 -18.31 15.22
N VAL A 697 22.14 -18.43 16.51
CA VAL A 697 21.99 -17.36 17.51
C VAL A 697 22.93 -16.20 17.19
N SER A 698 24.19 -16.48 16.82
CA SER A 698 25.17 -15.46 16.44
C SER A 698 24.74 -14.70 15.18
N ASP A 699 24.32 -15.42 14.15
CA ASP A 699 23.77 -14.86 12.91
C ASP A 699 22.56 -13.95 13.18
N MET A 700 21.64 -14.39 14.06
CA MET A 700 20.44 -13.63 14.41
C MET A 700 20.79 -12.38 15.25
N LEU A 701 21.72 -12.52 16.19
CA LEU A 701 22.21 -11.40 17.01
C LEU A 701 22.91 -10.34 16.15
N GLU A 702 23.75 -10.74 15.20
CA GLU A 702 24.41 -9.83 14.27
C GLU A 702 23.41 -9.10 13.36
N SER A 703 22.38 -9.81 12.86
CA SER A 703 21.29 -9.20 12.10
C SER A 703 20.55 -8.14 12.94
N ILE A 704 20.23 -8.44 14.20
CA ILE A 704 19.58 -7.48 15.12
C ILE A 704 20.46 -6.26 15.36
N ILE A 705 21.73 -6.46 15.71
CA ILE A 705 22.65 -5.35 16.05
C ILE A 705 22.91 -4.44 14.84
N SER A 706 23.15 -5.02 13.67
CA SER A 706 23.41 -4.27 12.43
C SER A 706 22.18 -3.52 11.89
N SER A 707 20.97 -3.89 12.33
CA SER A 707 19.73 -3.29 11.87
C SER A 707 19.33 -1.97 12.55
N LEU A 708 20.10 -1.49 13.53
CA LEU A 708 19.79 -0.31 14.34
C LEU A 708 19.37 0.93 13.52
N GLY A 709 20.01 1.18 12.38
CA GLY A 709 19.71 2.33 11.51
C GLY A 709 18.32 2.28 10.87
N ARG A 710 17.70 1.09 10.77
CA ARG A 710 16.35 0.88 10.22
C ARG A 710 15.28 0.70 11.30
N MET A 711 15.66 0.61 12.57
CA MET A 711 14.74 0.38 13.68
C MET A 711 13.77 1.57 13.82
N PRO A 712 12.44 1.35 13.88
CA PRO A 712 11.45 2.41 13.98
C PRO A 712 11.68 3.34 15.17
N TYR A 713 11.41 4.63 14.97
CA TYR A 713 11.66 5.66 15.99
C TYR A 713 10.86 5.43 17.28
N GLY A 714 9.56 5.13 17.18
CA GLY A 714 8.70 5.09 18.36
C GLY A 714 9.11 4.03 19.38
N ILE A 715 9.46 2.81 18.94
CA ILE A 715 9.92 1.76 19.86
C ILE A 715 11.23 2.14 20.57
N ARG A 716 12.14 2.83 19.87
CA ARG A 716 13.38 3.33 20.46
C ARG A 716 13.12 4.45 21.47
N TYR A 717 12.20 5.35 21.14
CA TYR A 717 11.79 6.44 22.03
C TYR A 717 11.10 5.92 23.29
N ILE A 718 10.21 4.92 23.16
CA ILE A 718 9.56 4.26 24.30
C ILE A 718 10.61 3.62 25.21
N ALA A 719 11.61 2.94 24.64
CA ALA A 719 12.72 2.37 25.41
C ALA A 719 13.56 3.44 26.13
N LYS A 720 13.78 4.60 25.50
CA LYS A 720 14.43 5.76 26.13
C LYS A 720 13.62 6.29 27.32
N GLN A 721 12.32 6.52 27.14
CA GLN A 721 11.46 7.01 28.22
C GLN A 721 11.36 6.01 29.37
N LEU A 722 11.26 4.71 29.08
CA LEU A 722 11.31 3.68 30.11
C LEU A 722 12.64 3.67 30.87
N LEU A 723 13.77 3.81 30.16
CA LEU A 723 15.10 3.91 30.79
C LEU A 723 15.18 5.13 31.73
N GLU A 724 14.71 6.30 31.29
CA GLU A 724 14.71 7.54 32.07
C GLU A 724 13.81 7.42 33.31
N ALA A 725 12.59 6.90 33.15
CA ALA A 725 11.63 6.69 34.25
C ALA A 725 12.17 5.70 35.30
N LEU A 726 12.69 4.54 34.87
CA LEU A 726 13.27 3.54 35.77
C LEU A 726 14.53 4.05 36.46
N SER A 727 15.41 4.77 35.75
CA SER A 727 16.62 5.35 36.34
C SER A 727 16.29 6.42 37.40
N LYS A 728 15.20 7.16 37.21
CA LYS A 728 14.71 8.16 38.16
C LYS A 728 14.12 7.51 39.42
N ARG A 729 13.38 6.40 39.27
CA ARG A 729 12.76 5.66 40.38
C ARG A 729 13.78 4.84 41.17
N PHE A 730 14.75 4.22 40.50
CA PHE A 730 15.76 3.32 41.07
C PHE A 730 17.19 3.84 40.89
N PRO A 731 17.56 4.99 41.49
CA PRO A 731 18.88 5.58 41.31
C PRO A 731 20.03 4.77 41.96
N LYS A 732 19.70 3.81 42.82
CA LYS A 732 20.67 2.95 43.52
C LYS A 732 21.09 1.71 42.72
N GLU A 733 20.28 1.32 41.73
CA GLU A 733 20.51 0.12 40.93
C GLU A 733 21.51 0.39 39.81
N GLY A 734 22.25 -0.65 39.39
CA GLY A 734 23.26 -0.49 38.35
C GLY A 734 22.63 -0.11 37.01
N ARG A 735 23.21 0.85 36.27
CA ARG A 735 22.71 1.24 34.93
C ARG A 735 22.55 0.04 33.99
N ALA A 736 23.44 -0.94 34.08
CA ALA A 736 23.39 -2.17 33.29
C ALA A 736 22.16 -3.04 33.63
N GLU A 737 21.72 -3.08 34.89
CA GLU A 737 20.56 -3.85 35.33
C GLU A 737 19.26 -3.20 34.87
N VAL A 738 19.17 -1.87 34.98
CA VAL A 738 18.05 -1.11 34.41
C VAL A 738 17.98 -1.29 32.89
N LEU A 739 19.12 -1.27 32.20
CA LEU A 739 19.20 -1.53 30.76
C LEU A 739 18.74 -2.96 30.39
N ARG A 740 19.01 -3.98 31.22
CA ARG A 740 18.48 -5.34 30.99
C ARG A 740 16.95 -5.39 31.08
N VAL A 741 16.34 -4.61 31.98
CA VAL A 741 14.88 -4.48 32.05
C VAL A 741 14.32 -3.81 30.79
N VAL A 742 14.98 -2.78 30.27
CA VAL A 742 14.63 -2.18 28.97
C VAL A 742 14.87 -3.18 27.81
N GLY A 743 15.89 -4.02 27.93
CA GLY A 743 16.17 -5.13 27.02
C GLY A 743 15.03 -6.15 26.95
N ASN A 744 14.32 -6.40 28.05
CA ASN A 744 13.11 -7.24 28.05
C ASN A 744 12.01 -6.62 27.15
N LEU A 745 11.80 -5.31 27.19
CA LEU A 745 10.85 -4.65 26.27
C LEU A 745 11.24 -4.85 24.80
N ILE A 746 12.49 -4.55 24.45
CA ILE A 746 12.97 -4.60 23.06
C ILE A 746 13.06 -6.03 22.53
N TYR A 747 13.60 -6.95 23.31
CA TYR A 747 13.79 -8.33 22.89
C TYR A 747 12.54 -9.17 23.20
N TYR A 748 12.22 -9.39 24.47
CA TYR A 748 11.22 -10.38 24.87
C TYR A 748 9.78 -9.98 24.52
N ARG A 749 9.42 -8.70 24.60
CA ARG A 749 8.06 -8.22 24.28
C ARG A 749 7.87 -7.86 22.80
N TYR A 750 8.91 -7.39 22.11
CA TYR A 750 8.83 -6.95 20.71
C TYR A 750 9.37 -7.97 19.70
N MET A 751 10.63 -8.39 19.80
CA MET A 751 11.27 -9.28 18.79
C MET A 751 10.96 -10.77 19.00
N ASN A 752 10.96 -11.23 20.24
CA ASN A 752 10.86 -12.65 20.60
C ASN A 752 9.57 -13.33 20.06
N PRO A 753 8.38 -12.71 20.18
CA PRO A 753 7.16 -13.30 19.61
C PRO A 753 7.25 -13.51 18.09
N ALA A 754 7.93 -12.59 17.39
CA ALA A 754 8.13 -12.67 15.94
C ALA A 754 9.19 -13.72 15.53
N ILE A 755 10.05 -14.15 16.46
CA ILE A 755 11.00 -15.26 16.24
C ILE A 755 10.32 -16.61 16.46
N VAL A 756 9.53 -16.74 17.53
CA VAL A 756 8.88 -18.01 17.91
C VAL A 756 7.70 -18.35 17.00
N ALA A 757 6.92 -17.35 16.60
CA ALA A 757 5.76 -17.49 15.71
C ALA A 757 5.87 -16.53 14.52
N PRO A 758 6.82 -16.75 13.59
CA PRO A 758 7.06 -15.80 12.50
C PRO A 758 5.92 -15.77 11.48
N ASP A 759 5.08 -16.80 11.43
CA ASP A 759 3.81 -16.87 10.70
C ASP A 759 2.78 -15.87 11.25
N ALA A 760 2.59 -15.83 12.57
CA ALA A 760 1.61 -14.94 13.22
C ALA A 760 1.99 -13.45 13.17
N PHE A 761 3.26 -13.13 12.89
CA PHE A 761 3.79 -11.76 12.85
C PHE A 761 4.16 -11.30 11.43
N ASP A 762 3.71 -12.01 10.39
CA ASP A 762 3.98 -11.70 8.97
C ASP A 762 5.49 -11.66 8.61
N VAL A 763 6.35 -12.35 9.36
CA VAL A 763 7.80 -12.41 9.10
C VAL A 763 8.12 -13.49 8.07
N TYR A 764 7.41 -14.62 8.12
CA TYR A 764 7.62 -15.77 7.26
C TYR A 764 6.27 -16.31 6.77
N HIS A 765 6.15 -16.59 5.47
CA HIS A 765 4.87 -16.92 4.82
C HIS A 765 4.69 -18.41 4.54
N ASP A 766 5.75 -19.23 4.57
CA ASP A 766 5.63 -20.67 4.32
C ASP A 766 5.20 -21.42 5.60
N PRO A 767 4.46 -22.54 5.48
CA PRO A 767 4.05 -23.33 6.63
C PRO A 767 5.26 -23.87 7.40
N ILE A 768 5.27 -23.63 8.72
CA ILE A 768 6.38 -24.00 9.60
C ILE A 768 6.10 -25.38 10.20
N SER A 769 7.05 -26.31 10.03
CA SER A 769 6.96 -27.64 10.62
C SER A 769 7.05 -27.57 12.16
N PRO A 770 6.48 -28.54 12.90
CA PRO A 770 6.62 -28.60 14.36
C PRO A 770 8.09 -28.62 14.83
N LEU A 771 8.97 -29.29 14.07
CA LEU A 771 10.42 -29.32 14.32
C LEU A 771 11.05 -27.93 14.15
N HIS A 772 10.73 -27.22 13.07
CA HIS A 772 11.27 -25.88 12.84
C HIS A 772 10.76 -24.88 13.90
N ARG A 773 9.50 -25.00 14.33
CA ARG A 773 8.95 -24.19 15.43
C ARG A 773 9.64 -24.50 16.76
N LYS A 774 9.99 -25.76 17.02
CA LYS A 774 10.83 -26.15 18.17
C LYS A 774 12.22 -25.53 18.08
N ASN A 775 12.90 -25.63 16.94
CA ASN A 775 14.23 -25.04 16.73
C ASN A 775 14.24 -23.52 16.91
N LEU A 776 13.22 -22.81 16.38
CA LEU A 776 13.06 -21.37 16.58
C LEU A 776 12.84 -21.02 18.06
N SER A 777 12.13 -21.87 18.80
CA SER A 777 11.96 -21.74 20.26
C SER A 777 13.28 -21.90 21.00
N GLU A 778 14.15 -22.84 20.61
CA GLU A 778 15.48 -22.99 21.23
C GLU A 778 16.40 -21.79 20.95
N VAL A 779 16.40 -21.27 19.71
CA VAL A 779 17.11 -20.03 19.35
C VAL A 779 16.61 -18.85 20.20
N SER A 780 15.29 -18.73 20.34
CA SER A 780 14.62 -17.72 21.18
C SER A 780 15.03 -17.83 22.66
N LYS A 781 15.04 -19.03 23.23
CA LYS A 781 15.47 -19.24 24.62
C LYS A 781 16.91 -18.79 24.85
N MET A 782 17.83 -19.15 23.96
CA MET A 782 19.24 -18.77 24.07
C MET A 782 19.41 -17.24 23.96
N LEU A 783 18.74 -16.60 23.01
CA LEU A 783 18.74 -15.14 22.89
C LEU A 783 18.12 -14.45 24.11
N ASN A 784 17.12 -15.04 24.75
CA ASN A 784 16.55 -14.53 26.00
C ASN A 784 17.55 -14.60 27.17
N VAL A 785 18.34 -15.68 27.25
CA VAL A 785 19.44 -15.79 28.23
C VAL A 785 20.48 -14.70 27.98
N ILE A 786 20.87 -14.48 26.72
CA ILE A 786 21.79 -13.41 26.32
C ILE A 786 21.25 -12.02 26.71
N ALA A 787 19.97 -11.76 26.42
CA ALA A 787 19.32 -10.48 26.70
C ALA A 787 19.15 -10.19 28.20
N THR A 788 18.86 -11.22 29.00
CA THR A 788 18.68 -11.09 30.46
C THR A 788 20.00 -11.17 31.23
N GLY A 789 21.05 -11.75 30.64
CA GLY A 789 22.35 -11.95 31.30
C GLY A 789 22.28 -12.96 32.46
N LYS A 790 21.33 -13.91 32.41
CA LYS A 790 21.22 -15.00 33.39
C LYS A 790 22.30 -16.06 33.16
N GLN A 791 22.68 -16.75 34.22
CA GLN A 791 23.62 -17.87 34.17
C GLN A 791 22.95 -19.10 33.55
N LEU A 792 23.71 -19.86 32.75
CA LEU A 792 23.27 -21.11 32.13
C LEU A 792 23.20 -22.25 33.15
N ASP A 793 22.43 -23.29 32.82
CA ASP A 793 22.38 -24.52 33.61
C ASP A 793 23.75 -25.23 33.64
N ALA A 794 24.01 -26.00 34.70
CA ALA A 794 25.30 -26.67 34.94
C ALA A 794 25.78 -27.57 33.79
N HIS A 795 24.87 -28.12 32.99
CA HIS A 795 25.21 -28.97 31.83
C HIS A 795 25.67 -28.18 30.59
N LEU A 796 25.50 -26.85 30.58
CA LEU A 796 25.88 -25.93 29.50
C LEU A 796 27.03 -24.99 29.91
N GLU A 797 27.78 -25.32 30.97
CA GLU A 797 28.87 -24.47 31.48
C GLU A 797 29.95 -24.17 30.43
N PHE A 798 30.15 -25.07 29.46
CA PHE A 798 31.09 -24.87 28.35
C PHE A 798 30.70 -23.70 27.41
N ALA A 799 29.43 -23.27 27.42
CA ALA A 799 28.87 -22.20 26.59
C ALA A 799 28.87 -20.81 27.25
N GLU A 800 29.12 -20.74 28.57
CA GLU A 800 29.16 -19.49 29.36
C GLU A 800 30.05 -18.38 28.78
N PRO A 801 31.29 -18.63 28.31
CA PRO A 801 32.15 -17.53 27.84
C PRO A 801 31.60 -16.85 26.59
N ASP A 802 30.97 -17.59 25.69
CA ASP A 802 30.40 -17.06 24.44
C ASP A 802 29.09 -16.32 24.71
N VAL A 803 28.22 -16.86 25.56
CA VAL A 803 26.98 -16.19 26.00
C VAL A 803 27.28 -14.89 26.74
N ARG A 804 28.31 -14.86 27.59
CA ARG A 804 28.73 -13.63 28.29
C ARG A 804 29.23 -12.56 27.32
N ARG A 805 29.99 -12.95 26.29
CA ARG A 805 30.46 -12.04 25.24
C ARG A 805 29.29 -11.47 24.44
N ALA A 806 28.36 -12.31 24.03
CA ALA A 806 27.14 -11.91 23.33
C ALA A 806 26.26 -10.97 24.17
N SER A 807 26.12 -11.25 25.47
CA SER A 807 25.34 -10.40 26.38
C SER A 807 25.93 -8.99 26.52
N GLN A 808 27.25 -8.87 26.59
CA GLN A 808 27.92 -7.56 26.61
C GLN A 808 27.75 -6.79 25.29
N GLN A 809 27.78 -7.47 24.15
CA GLN A 809 27.49 -6.86 22.85
C GLN A 809 26.04 -6.37 22.77
N PHE A 810 25.10 -7.17 23.27
CA PHE A 810 23.69 -6.80 23.32
C PHE A 810 23.42 -5.61 24.24
N LEU A 811 24.10 -5.52 25.39
CA LEU A 811 24.00 -4.34 26.28
C LEU A 811 24.46 -3.05 25.60
N LYS A 812 25.59 -3.08 24.88
CA LYS A 812 26.06 -1.92 24.10
C LYS A 812 25.06 -1.52 23.00
N PHE A 813 24.43 -2.51 22.37
CA PHE A 813 23.35 -2.28 21.43
C PHE A 813 22.17 -1.55 22.09
N LEU A 814 21.71 -2.00 23.26
CA LEU A 814 20.61 -1.35 24.00
C LEU A 814 20.92 0.11 24.41
N GLU A 815 22.16 0.40 24.80
CA GLU A 815 22.60 1.78 25.04
C GLU A 815 22.45 2.66 23.79
N THR A 816 22.79 2.12 22.63
CA THR A 816 22.70 2.85 21.35
C THR A 816 21.24 2.97 20.87
N VAL A 817 20.40 1.97 21.16
CA VAL A 817 18.96 1.98 20.85
C VAL A 817 18.25 3.14 21.54
N THR A 818 18.55 3.38 22.82
CA THR A 818 17.90 4.42 23.64
C THR A 818 18.39 5.84 23.37
N ASN A 819 19.49 6.01 22.62
CA ASN A 819 20.00 7.33 22.24
C ASN A 819 19.24 7.92 21.05
N VAL A 820 18.19 8.69 21.34
CA VAL A 820 17.25 9.23 20.35
C VAL A 820 16.82 10.66 20.71
N PRO A 821 16.65 11.59 19.73
CA PRO A 821 16.13 12.94 19.98
C PRO A 821 14.68 12.92 20.50
N ALA A 822 14.21 14.05 21.01
CA ALA A 822 12.82 14.19 21.47
C ALA A 822 11.82 14.15 20.28
N PRO A 823 10.55 13.73 20.51
CA PRO A 823 9.55 13.58 19.46
C PRO A 823 9.26 14.88 18.71
N GLU A 824 9.31 16.02 19.39
CA GLU A 824 9.10 17.35 18.80
C GLU A 824 10.10 17.61 17.67
N VAL A 825 11.38 17.27 17.91
CA VAL A 825 12.48 17.47 16.96
C VAL A 825 12.43 16.46 15.83
N GLN A 826 12.19 15.18 16.13
CA GLN A 826 12.17 14.12 15.12
C GLN A 826 10.95 14.21 14.20
N LEU A 827 9.77 14.38 14.79
CA LEU A 827 8.49 14.40 14.07
C LEU A 827 8.16 15.79 13.52
N ASN A 828 8.94 16.82 13.87
CA ASN A 828 8.73 18.22 13.49
C ASN A 828 7.31 18.72 13.86
N VAL A 829 6.86 18.36 15.07
CA VAL A 829 5.56 18.73 15.63
C VAL A 829 5.82 19.68 16.80
N ASP A 830 5.36 20.93 16.67
CA ASP A 830 5.43 21.93 17.74
C ASP A 830 4.06 22.03 18.44
N GLY A 831 4.01 22.50 19.70
CA GLY A 831 2.75 22.70 20.43
C GLY A 831 1.73 23.64 19.73
N TYR A 832 2.16 24.40 18.71
CA TYR A 832 1.34 25.30 17.91
C TYR A 832 0.92 24.72 16.55
N SER A 833 1.40 23.54 16.16
CA SER A 833 1.11 22.95 14.84
C SER A 833 -0.37 22.61 14.66
N ASP A 834 -1.06 22.23 15.75
CA ASP A 834 -2.49 21.94 15.72
C ASP A 834 -3.34 23.20 15.53
N ALA A 835 -2.89 24.36 16.02
CA ALA A 835 -3.57 25.64 15.83
C ALA A 835 -3.28 26.26 14.46
N ALA A 836 -2.13 25.92 13.85
CA ALA A 836 -1.70 26.40 12.54
C ALA A 836 -2.22 25.54 11.36
N ARG A 837 -2.85 24.38 11.63
CA ARG A 837 -3.41 23.51 10.61
C ARG A 837 -4.68 24.10 10.00
N THR A 838 -4.68 24.17 8.67
CA THR A 838 -5.81 24.62 7.85
C THR A 838 -6.95 23.62 7.82
N THR A 839 -6.61 22.33 7.84
CA THR A 839 -7.54 21.21 7.92
C THR A 839 -7.59 20.66 9.35
N LYS A 840 -8.79 20.63 9.92
CA LYS A 840 -9.04 20.14 11.28
C LYS A 840 -8.83 18.61 11.33
N PRO A 841 -8.29 18.07 12.42
CA PRO A 841 -8.07 16.62 12.52
C PRO A 841 -9.41 15.88 12.51
N VAL A 842 -9.50 14.80 11.72
CA VAL A 842 -10.70 13.97 11.62
C VAL A 842 -10.40 12.58 12.19
N ILE A 843 -11.35 12.06 12.97
CA ILE A 843 -11.36 10.67 13.44
C ILE A 843 -12.49 9.92 12.74
N TYR A 844 -12.19 8.72 12.26
CA TYR A 844 -13.18 7.79 11.69
C TYR A 844 -13.55 6.76 12.76
N VAL A 845 -14.79 6.80 13.21
CA VAL A 845 -15.24 5.98 14.34
C VAL A 845 -16.65 5.43 14.09
N SER A 846 -16.90 4.20 14.55
CA SER A 846 -18.25 3.63 14.53
C SER A 846 -19.09 4.16 15.69
N PRO A 847 -20.43 4.23 15.54
CA PRO A 847 -21.34 4.58 16.64
C PRO A 847 -21.11 3.75 17.92
N ASN A 848 -20.81 2.47 17.77
CA ASN A 848 -20.59 1.57 18.90
C ASN A 848 -19.33 1.93 19.68
N GLU A 849 -18.25 2.29 18.99
CA GLU A 849 -17.02 2.74 19.63
C GLU A 849 -17.24 4.06 20.38
N ILE A 850 -18.01 4.99 19.81
CA ILE A 850 -18.38 6.25 20.49
C ILE A 850 -19.09 5.95 21.81
N PHE A 851 -20.11 5.09 21.78
CA PHE A 851 -20.90 4.78 22.96
C PHE A 851 -20.17 3.91 23.97
N SER A 852 -19.36 2.96 23.51
CA SER A 852 -18.51 2.16 24.39
C SER A 852 -17.54 3.06 25.13
N MET A 853 -16.86 3.98 24.44
CA MET A 853 -15.94 4.94 25.07
C MET A 853 -16.68 5.89 26.02
N HIS A 854 -17.82 6.46 25.60
CA HIS A 854 -18.63 7.33 26.45
C HIS A 854 -19.10 6.59 27.71
N ALA A 855 -19.65 5.38 27.57
CA ALA A 855 -20.10 4.58 28.71
C ALA A 855 -18.97 4.24 29.68
N THR A 856 -17.80 3.87 29.16
CA THR A 856 -16.63 3.55 29.98
C THR A 856 -16.17 4.77 30.79
N ILE A 857 -16.06 5.93 30.14
CA ILE A 857 -15.61 7.16 30.81
C ILE A 857 -16.67 7.66 31.80
N HIS A 858 -17.95 7.59 31.45
CA HIS A 858 -19.05 7.98 32.32
C HIS A 858 -19.11 7.12 33.59
N GLN A 859 -18.82 5.81 33.51
CA GLN A 859 -18.75 4.92 34.68
C GLN A 859 -17.63 5.30 35.66
N HIS A 860 -16.51 5.82 35.15
CA HIS A 860 -15.33 6.18 35.94
C HIS A 860 -15.04 7.69 35.93
N MET A 861 -16.10 8.51 35.82
CA MET A 861 -15.96 9.95 35.63
C MET A 861 -15.21 10.63 36.78
N GLU A 862 -15.41 10.19 38.02
CA GLU A 862 -14.74 10.75 39.20
C GLU A 862 -13.22 10.47 39.18
N GLU A 863 -12.82 9.25 38.83
CA GLU A 863 -11.42 8.82 38.78
C GLU A 863 -10.67 9.43 37.59
N VAL A 864 -11.35 9.62 36.46
CA VAL A 864 -10.77 10.19 35.23
C VAL A 864 -10.64 11.71 35.31
N CYS A 865 -11.72 12.42 35.70
CA CYS A 865 -11.77 13.88 35.61
C CYS A 865 -11.14 14.61 36.81
N GLY A 866 -11.04 14.00 38.00
CA GLY A 866 -10.36 14.54 39.18
C GLY A 866 -10.92 15.87 39.73
N ASP A 867 -10.76 16.97 38.99
CA ASP A 867 -11.21 18.31 39.37
C ASP A 867 -12.70 18.55 38.98
N PRO A 868 -13.47 19.26 39.83
CA PRO A 868 -14.86 19.57 39.53
C PRO A 868 -15.04 20.56 38.37
N ASP A 869 -14.03 21.37 38.04
CA ASP A 869 -14.07 22.34 36.93
C ASP A 869 -13.44 21.80 35.62
N ASP A 870 -13.16 20.49 35.55
CA ASP A 870 -12.47 19.88 34.42
C ASP A 870 -13.30 19.99 33.11
N PRO A 871 -12.69 20.40 31.98
CA PRO A 871 -13.38 20.55 30.70
C PRO A 871 -14.07 19.29 30.17
N LEU A 872 -13.51 18.10 30.42
CA LEU A 872 -14.10 16.83 29.98
C LEU A 872 -15.40 16.56 30.76
N ARG A 873 -15.43 16.90 32.05
CA ARG A 873 -16.62 16.77 32.89
C ARG A 873 -17.78 17.63 32.37
N LYS A 874 -17.51 18.90 32.04
CA LYS A 874 -18.51 19.80 31.43
C LYS A 874 -19.09 19.26 30.12
N VAL A 875 -18.25 18.61 29.30
CA VAL A 875 -18.68 17.97 28.05
C VAL A 875 -19.54 16.73 28.30
N LEU A 876 -19.18 15.89 29.27
CA LEU A 876 -19.93 14.70 29.64
C LEU A 876 -21.27 15.04 30.29
N ASP A 877 -21.31 16.04 31.16
CA ASP A 877 -22.55 16.54 31.79
C ASP A 877 -23.55 17.03 30.73
N PHE A 878 -23.06 17.66 29.65
CA PHE A 878 -23.88 18.07 28.50
C PHE A 878 -24.35 16.88 27.65
N LEU A 879 -23.53 15.84 27.50
CA LEU A 879 -23.87 14.63 26.74
C LEU A 879 -24.89 13.73 27.47
N GLY A 880 -24.90 13.77 28.81
CA GLY A 880 -25.81 12.98 29.65
C GLY A 880 -25.54 11.48 29.60
N THR A 881 -26.56 10.67 29.95
CA THR A 881 -26.40 9.21 30.03
C THR A 881 -26.13 8.58 28.65
N PRO A 882 -25.19 7.62 28.55
CA PRO A 882 -24.84 6.97 27.29
C PRO A 882 -26.02 6.13 26.73
N PRO A 883 -26.22 6.09 25.39
CA PRO A 883 -27.26 5.26 24.77
C PRO A 883 -27.00 3.75 24.92
N SER A 884 -28.07 2.95 25.04
CA SER A 884 -28.01 1.50 25.19
C SER A 884 -27.49 0.78 23.94
N PHE A 885 -26.60 -0.20 24.16
CA PHE A 885 -25.75 -0.86 23.16
C PHE A 885 -26.23 -2.28 22.80
N GLN A 886 -26.15 -2.66 21.51
CA GLN A 886 -26.27 -4.06 21.05
C GLN A 886 -24.89 -4.56 20.57
N GLN A 887 -24.46 -5.68 21.14
CA GLN A 887 -23.07 -6.14 21.17
C GLN A 887 -22.52 -6.70 19.84
N ASP A 888 -23.40 -6.95 18.86
CA ASP A 888 -23.10 -7.75 17.66
C ASP A 888 -23.21 -6.99 16.32
N LYS A 889 -23.41 -5.66 16.29
CA LYS A 889 -23.68 -4.93 15.03
C LYS A 889 -22.82 -3.67 14.86
N THR A 890 -21.73 -3.73 14.09
CA THR A 890 -20.96 -2.53 13.68
C THR A 890 -21.77 -1.69 12.69
N GLY A 891 -22.29 -0.55 13.13
CA GLY A 891 -22.98 0.41 12.25
C GLY A 891 -22.03 1.11 11.26
N PRO A 892 -22.57 1.84 10.26
CA PRO A 892 -21.76 2.60 9.29
C PRO A 892 -20.90 3.66 9.99
N GLU A 893 -19.67 3.83 9.50
CA GLU A 893 -18.67 4.73 10.10
C GLU A 893 -19.07 6.21 10.01
N ILE A 894 -18.69 6.97 11.04
CA ILE A 894 -18.93 8.41 11.16
C ILE A 894 -17.57 9.12 11.22
N SER A 895 -17.43 10.18 10.43
CA SER A 895 -16.30 11.11 10.54
C SER A 895 -16.59 12.18 11.59
N LEU A 896 -15.70 12.30 12.58
CA LEU A 896 -15.74 13.32 13.61
C LEU A 896 -14.61 14.32 13.38
N THR A 897 -14.95 15.56 13.02
CA THR A 897 -13.98 16.65 12.93
C THR A 897 -13.71 17.21 14.32
N LEU A 898 -12.52 16.99 14.84
CA LEU A 898 -12.17 17.37 16.21
C LEU A 898 -11.96 18.87 16.34
N MET A 899 -12.63 19.49 17.32
CA MET A 899 -12.65 20.93 17.52
C MET A 899 -12.21 21.29 18.95
N PRO A 900 -11.31 22.25 19.14
CA PRO A 900 -11.05 22.84 20.44
C PRO A 900 -12.14 23.88 20.76
N ARG A 901 -13.21 23.51 21.47
CA ARG A 901 -14.18 24.50 22.00
C ARG A 901 -13.83 25.06 23.37
N PHE A 902 -13.17 24.26 24.20
CA PHE A 902 -12.95 24.58 25.62
C PHE A 902 -11.49 24.88 25.96
N ALA A 903 -10.63 25.08 24.96
CA ALA A 903 -9.19 25.31 25.18
C ALA A 903 -8.86 26.69 25.85
N GLY A 904 -9.86 27.48 26.25
CA GLY A 904 -9.66 28.80 26.86
C GLY A 904 -10.64 29.19 27.98
N SER A 905 -11.54 28.32 28.44
CA SER A 905 -12.55 28.69 29.46
C SER A 905 -12.07 28.47 30.90
N GLY A 906 -10.90 28.98 31.24
CA GLY A 906 -10.36 28.97 32.60
C GLY A 906 -9.46 30.18 32.82
N ASP A 907 -9.93 31.11 33.64
CA ASP A 907 -9.35 32.39 34.09
C ASP A 907 -9.72 33.63 33.26
N ALA A 908 -10.42 34.56 33.90
CA ALA A 908 -10.78 35.88 33.37
C ALA A 908 -9.55 36.72 32.93
N ASP A 909 -8.35 36.42 33.46
CA ASP A 909 -7.09 37.04 33.04
C ASP A 909 -6.61 36.57 31.64
N LYS A 910 -7.05 35.39 31.16
CA LYS A 910 -6.68 34.86 29.83
C LYS A 910 -7.55 35.40 28.69
N SER A 911 -8.68 36.06 29.00
CA SER A 911 -9.53 36.71 27.99
C SER A 911 -8.78 37.84 27.26
N ASN A 912 -7.98 38.60 28.00
CA ASN A 912 -7.19 39.71 27.43
C ASN A 912 -6.02 39.18 26.58
N ASP A 913 -5.40 38.06 26.98
CA ASP A 913 -4.36 37.37 26.20
C ASP A 913 -4.93 36.79 24.89
N TYR A 914 -6.14 36.24 24.91
CA TYR A 914 -6.82 35.77 23.69
C TYR A 914 -7.12 36.92 22.71
N GLU A 915 -7.62 38.06 23.19
CA GLU A 915 -7.86 39.23 22.35
C GLU A 915 -6.57 39.82 21.79
N LEU A 916 -5.51 39.92 22.60
CA LEU A 916 -4.18 40.35 22.16
C LEU A 916 -3.58 39.40 21.12
N ARG A 917 -3.74 38.08 21.29
CA ARG A 917 -3.33 37.08 20.29
C ARG A 917 -4.14 37.18 19.00
N ARG A 918 -5.45 37.41 19.09
CA ARG A 918 -6.32 37.64 17.92
C ARG A 918 -5.87 38.89 17.16
N LEU A 919 -5.58 39.97 17.88
CA LEU A 919 -5.05 41.21 17.32
C LEU A 919 -3.70 40.96 16.64
N TYR A 920 -2.77 40.25 17.31
CA TYR A 920 -1.46 39.90 16.76
C TYR A 920 -1.55 39.15 15.42
N VAL A 921 -2.43 38.15 15.33
CA VAL A 921 -2.67 37.39 14.09
C VAL A 921 -3.32 38.27 13.01
N ALA A 922 -4.28 39.12 13.38
CA ALA A 922 -4.92 40.03 12.44
C ALA A 922 -3.92 41.04 11.85
N THR A 923 -3.06 41.64 12.68
CA THR A 923 -2.09 42.64 12.22
C THR A 923 -0.98 42.02 11.38
N LYS A 924 -0.55 40.78 11.66
CA LYS A 924 0.32 40.01 10.75
C LYS A 924 -0.26 39.89 9.34
N LYS A 925 -1.55 39.55 9.23
CA LYS A 925 -2.24 39.39 7.94
C LYS A 925 -2.29 40.71 7.17
N GLN A 926 -2.57 41.80 7.87
CA GLN A 926 -2.59 43.14 7.28
C GLN A 926 -1.19 43.56 6.79
N LEU A 927 -0.13 43.21 7.53
CA LEU A 927 1.25 43.45 7.11
C LEU A 927 1.63 42.66 5.85
N VAL A 928 1.21 41.39 5.73
CA VAL A 928 1.45 40.60 4.52
C VAL A 928 0.83 41.27 3.29
N LEU A 929 -0.37 41.82 3.41
CA LEU A 929 -1.01 42.58 2.34
C LEU A 929 -0.21 43.86 2.02
N ALA A 930 0.24 44.59 3.03
CA ALA A 930 1.04 45.80 2.86
C ALA A 930 2.38 45.54 2.13
N ILE A 931 3.09 44.45 2.46
CA ILE A 931 4.37 44.08 1.82
C ILE A 931 4.17 43.66 0.34
N ARG A 932 3.00 43.08 -0.01
CA ARG A 932 2.69 42.74 -1.41
C ARG A 932 2.47 43.96 -2.28
N VAL A 933 1.87 45.00 -1.72
CA VAL A 933 1.71 46.29 -2.41
C VAL A 933 3.07 46.98 -2.56
N GLN A 934 3.84 47.09 -1.46
CA GLN A 934 5.11 47.81 -1.38
C GLN A 934 6.31 46.87 -1.17
N SER A 935 6.87 46.33 -2.25
CA SER A 935 7.99 45.38 -2.21
C SER A 935 9.38 46.01 -2.10
N ASN A 936 9.48 47.33 -2.15
CA ASN A 936 10.76 48.07 -2.26
C ASN A 936 11.28 48.61 -0.92
N ALA A 937 10.52 48.42 0.17
CA ALA A 937 10.92 48.91 1.49
C ALA A 937 12.07 48.08 2.10
N THR A 938 12.89 48.73 2.92
CA THR A 938 14.02 48.11 3.64
C THR A 938 13.58 47.41 4.92
N ASN A 939 12.70 48.05 5.70
CA ASN A 939 12.19 47.57 6.99
C ASN A 939 10.67 47.80 7.10
N LEU A 940 10.00 47.15 8.07
CA LEU A 940 8.55 47.32 8.28
C LEU A 940 8.17 48.73 8.70
N LEU A 941 8.98 49.38 9.55
CA LEU A 941 8.74 50.76 9.97
C LEU A 941 8.79 51.72 8.76
N ASP A 942 9.82 51.58 7.92
CA ASP A 942 9.96 52.37 6.68
C ASP A 942 8.79 52.10 5.73
N LEU A 943 8.32 50.84 5.66
CA LEU A 943 7.15 50.47 4.88
C LEU A 943 5.91 51.20 5.39
N LEU A 944 5.66 51.25 6.70
CA LEU A 944 4.44 51.84 7.26
C LEU A 944 4.45 53.38 7.27
N GLU A 945 5.61 54.01 7.40
CA GLU A 945 5.73 55.48 7.48
C GLU A 945 5.83 56.19 6.11
N CYS A 946 6.25 55.47 5.05
CA CYS A 946 6.36 56.06 3.71
C CYS A 946 4.98 56.45 3.13
N PRO A 947 4.81 57.64 2.51
CA PRO A 947 3.55 58.00 1.85
C PRO A 947 3.22 57.03 0.71
N ALA A 948 1.94 56.68 0.57
CA ALA A 948 1.47 55.84 -0.52
C ALA A 948 1.55 56.59 -1.86
N THR A 949 2.06 55.93 -2.89
CA THR A 949 2.04 56.48 -4.26
C THR A 949 0.77 56.08 -5.00
N ASP A 950 0.33 56.89 -5.98
CA ASP A 950 -0.88 56.61 -6.77
C ASP A 950 -0.86 55.22 -7.44
N ARG A 951 0.34 54.76 -7.84
CA ARG A 951 0.54 53.42 -8.43
C ARG A 951 0.35 52.30 -7.41
N GLU A 952 0.71 52.53 -6.15
CA GLU A 952 0.51 51.57 -5.05
C GLU A 952 -0.95 51.56 -4.59
N GLU A 953 -1.62 52.72 -4.60
CA GLU A 953 -3.06 52.80 -4.38
C GLU A 953 -3.84 52.03 -5.45
N GLU A 954 -3.49 52.20 -6.74
CA GLU A 954 -4.13 51.47 -7.82
C GLU A 954 -3.89 49.96 -7.68
N ARG A 955 -2.67 49.54 -7.35
CA ARG A 955 -2.35 48.12 -7.10
C ARG A 955 -3.11 47.55 -5.90
N TYR A 956 -3.30 48.34 -4.85
CA TYR A 956 -4.13 47.97 -3.69
C TYR A 956 -5.61 47.85 -4.10
N ARG A 957 -6.11 48.75 -4.94
CA ARG A 957 -7.47 48.75 -5.49
C ARG A 957 -7.71 47.55 -6.41
N GLU A 958 -6.77 47.23 -7.29
CA GLU A 958 -6.82 46.04 -8.16
C GLU A 958 -6.89 44.74 -7.35
N MET A 959 -6.09 44.64 -6.27
CA MET A 959 -6.08 43.46 -5.39
C MET A 959 -7.32 43.35 -4.48
N THR A 960 -8.06 44.44 -4.25
CA THR A 960 -9.26 44.47 -3.40
C THR A 960 -10.58 44.42 -4.18
N VAL A 961 -10.61 44.90 -5.43
CA VAL A 961 -11.84 45.03 -6.25
C VAL A 961 -11.98 43.92 -7.33
N GLY A 962 -10.89 43.26 -7.74
CA GLY A 962 -10.85 42.49 -8.99
C GLY A 962 -11.06 40.96 -8.99
N SER A 963 -11.55 40.30 -7.93
CA SER A 963 -11.78 38.84 -8.01
C SER A 963 -12.89 38.30 -7.11
N PRO A 964 -13.89 37.55 -7.63
CA PRO A 964 -14.75 36.69 -6.81
C PRO A 964 -13.96 35.51 -6.18
N THR A 965 -12.70 35.34 -6.57
CA THR A 965 -11.68 34.48 -5.95
C THR A 965 -10.68 35.31 -5.14
N SER A 966 -11.14 36.40 -4.51
CA SER A 966 -10.31 37.22 -3.64
C SER A 966 -9.84 36.39 -2.45
N LEU A 967 -8.51 36.31 -2.29
CA LEU A 967 -7.79 35.70 -1.17
C LEU A 967 -8.29 36.17 0.21
N TYR A 968 -9.07 37.24 0.29
CA TYR A 968 -9.71 37.67 1.52
C TYR A 968 -10.88 36.77 1.94
N ALA A 969 -11.67 36.26 0.98
CA ALA A 969 -12.76 35.31 1.25
C ALA A 969 -12.23 33.93 1.70
N SER A 970 -11.08 33.48 1.19
CA SER A 970 -10.43 32.23 1.62
C SER A 970 -9.75 32.35 2.99
N VAL A 971 -9.27 33.54 3.36
CA VAL A 971 -8.68 33.81 4.69
C VAL A 971 -9.76 34.12 5.75
N ALA A 972 -10.92 34.67 5.35
CA ALA A 972 -12.09 34.85 6.22
C ALA A 972 -12.80 33.52 6.54
N SER A 973 -12.85 32.59 5.58
CA SER A 973 -13.50 31.29 5.75
C SER A 973 -12.81 30.34 6.74
N MET A 974 -11.55 30.60 7.11
CA MET A 974 -10.78 29.68 7.95
C MET A 974 -11.00 29.79 9.46
N ASN A 975 -11.76 30.77 9.98
CA ASN A 975 -11.96 30.84 11.44
C ASN A 975 -13.22 31.57 11.98
N THR A 976 -14.36 31.52 11.29
CA THR A 976 -15.60 32.12 11.84
C THR A 976 -16.78 31.15 11.78
N SER A 977 -16.92 30.33 12.81
CA SER A 977 -18.24 29.92 13.28
C SER A 977 -18.48 30.67 14.60
N ASN A 978 -19.35 31.68 14.54
CA ASN A 978 -19.76 32.62 15.59
C ASN A 978 -18.92 33.88 15.80
N THR A 979 -19.05 34.85 14.89
CA THR A 979 -19.13 36.27 15.25
C THR A 979 -19.95 37.01 14.18
N ASN A 980 -21.11 37.53 14.54
CA ASN A 980 -21.79 38.56 13.77
C ASN A 980 -20.95 39.85 13.89
N GLY A 981 -20.12 40.15 12.90
CA GLY A 981 -19.24 41.32 12.91
C GLY A 981 -18.66 41.58 11.53
N THR A 982 -18.90 42.78 11.03
CA THR A 982 -18.50 43.33 9.74
C THR A 982 -16.97 43.45 9.60
N ASP A 983 -16.30 42.40 9.13
CA ASP A 983 -14.86 42.41 8.79
C ASP A 983 -14.63 42.37 7.27
N ALA A 984 -15.38 43.17 6.50
CA ALA A 984 -14.99 43.50 5.13
C ALA A 984 -13.85 44.53 5.19
N PRO A 985 -12.78 44.39 4.37
CA PRO A 985 -11.78 45.45 4.30
C PRO A 985 -12.49 46.72 3.83
N PRO A 986 -12.25 47.88 4.46
CA PRO A 986 -12.91 49.09 4.04
C PRO A 986 -12.46 49.39 2.61
N ALA A 987 -13.40 49.84 1.78
CA ALA A 987 -13.17 50.39 0.45
C ALA A 987 -12.43 51.75 0.53
N GLU A 988 -11.38 51.81 1.36
CA GLU A 988 -10.63 52.99 1.74
C GLU A 988 -9.24 52.99 1.09
N SER A 989 -8.62 54.17 1.01
CA SER A 989 -7.28 54.37 0.46
C SER A 989 -6.22 53.53 1.19
N PHE A 990 -5.19 53.09 0.47
CA PHE A 990 -4.05 52.35 1.02
C PHE A 990 -3.34 53.11 2.16
N ALA A 991 -3.38 54.45 2.15
CA ALA A 991 -2.82 55.28 3.22
C ALA A 991 -3.59 55.12 4.55
N LEU A 992 -4.93 55.02 4.50
CA LEU A 992 -5.78 54.79 5.67
C LEU A 992 -5.58 53.38 6.22
N PHE A 993 -5.44 52.39 5.33
CA PHE A 993 -5.11 51.02 5.71
C PHE A 993 -3.78 50.95 6.50
N LYS A 994 -2.71 51.61 6.01
CA LYS A 994 -1.41 51.67 6.71
C LYS A 994 -1.50 52.31 8.09
N ARG A 995 -2.35 53.34 8.23
CA ARG A 995 -2.62 53.99 9.52
C ARG A 995 -3.30 53.05 10.51
N GLY A 996 -4.29 52.27 10.07
CA GLY A 996 -4.93 51.24 10.91
C GLY A 996 -3.95 50.16 11.38
N VAL A 997 -3.01 49.75 10.53
CA VAL A 997 -1.94 48.80 10.89
C VAL A 997 -0.98 49.40 11.93
N LEU A 998 -0.61 50.67 11.79
CA LEU A 998 0.22 51.37 12.78
C LEU A 998 -0.47 51.49 14.15
N GLU A 999 -1.77 51.77 14.17
CA GLU A 999 -2.56 51.84 15.42
C GLU A 999 -2.65 50.47 16.11
N ALA A 1000 -2.80 49.38 15.34
CA ALA A 1000 -2.76 48.03 15.87
C ALA A 1000 -1.37 47.61 16.38
N MET A 1001 -0.29 48.00 15.68
CA MET A 1001 1.09 47.78 16.13
C MET A 1001 1.40 48.53 17.44
N ALA A 1002 0.88 49.75 17.61
CA ALA A 1002 1.03 50.51 18.85
C ALA A 1002 0.33 49.83 20.04
N ARG A 1003 -0.84 49.20 19.83
CA ARG A 1003 -1.54 48.42 20.87
C ARG A 1003 -0.77 47.15 21.27
N LEU A 1004 -0.15 46.47 20.30
CA LEU A 1004 0.70 45.30 20.56
C LEU A 1004 2.03 45.68 21.25
N GLU A 1005 2.55 46.88 20.99
CA GLU A 1005 3.72 47.44 21.68
C GLU A 1005 3.44 47.73 23.15
N LEU A 1006 2.25 48.28 23.48
CA LEU A 1006 1.81 48.44 24.87
C LEU A 1006 1.74 47.11 25.64
N ALA A 1007 1.46 46.01 24.95
CA ALA A 1007 1.45 44.66 25.51
C ALA A 1007 2.83 43.95 25.50
N SER A 1008 3.91 44.65 25.14
CA SER A 1008 5.27 44.10 25.04
C SER A 1008 5.44 42.93 24.06
N LEU A 1009 4.55 42.79 23.07
CA LEU A 1009 4.62 41.72 22.05
C LEU A 1009 5.45 42.13 20.82
N VAL A 1010 5.60 43.43 20.58
CA VAL A 1010 6.38 44.01 19.47
C VAL A 1010 7.05 45.29 19.97
N THR A 1011 8.14 45.73 19.36
CA THR A 1011 8.84 46.96 19.78
C THR A 1011 9.17 47.83 18.59
N ARG A 1012 8.99 49.16 18.68
CA ARG A 1012 9.38 50.08 17.61
C ARG A 1012 10.90 50.25 17.50
N HIS A 1013 11.62 50.02 18.60
CA HIS A 1013 13.09 50.10 18.70
C HIS A 1013 13.82 49.11 17.79
N ASP A 1014 13.27 47.91 17.55
CA ASP A 1014 13.84 46.91 16.63
C ASP A 1014 13.35 47.08 15.18
N LYS A 1015 12.65 48.18 14.88
CA LYS A 1015 11.95 48.43 13.61
C LYS A 1015 10.93 47.34 13.25
N TYR A 1016 10.31 46.74 14.27
CA TYR A 1016 9.37 45.62 14.19
C TYR A 1016 9.98 44.32 13.64
N ALA A 1017 11.28 44.08 13.87
CA ALA A 1017 11.97 42.87 13.42
C ALA A 1017 11.38 41.58 14.03
N SER A 1018 10.95 41.61 15.29
CA SER A 1018 10.21 40.53 15.96
C SER A 1018 8.96 40.07 15.18
N MET A 1019 8.16 41.02 14.69
CA MET A 1019 6.98 40.74 13.85
C MET A 1019 7.37 40.14 12.49
N MET A 1020 8.46 40.65 11.88
CA MET A 1020 9.02 40.08 10.64
C MET A 1020 9.50 38.65 10.83
N ALA A 1021 10.25 38.36 11.89
CA ALA A 1021 10.72 37.02 12.23
C ALA A 1021 9.53 36.06 12.35
N SER A 1022 8.42 36.53 12.93
CA SER A 1022 7.19 35.77 13.06
C SER A 1022 6.52 35.47 11.70
N ILE A 1023 6.48 36.42 10.76
CA ILE A 1023 5.99 36.19 9.39
C ILE A 1023 6.93 35.25 8.61
N VAL A 1024 8.25 35.38 8.80
CA VAL A 1024 9.26 34.50 8.20
C VAL A 1024 9.12 33.08 8.72
N GLN A 1025 8.88 32.92 10.02
CA GLN A 1025 8.58 31.63 10.63
C GLN A 1025 7.30 31.03 10.04
N ASP A 1026 6.25 31.82 9.82
CA ASP A 1026 5.02 31.36 9.16
C ASP A 1026 5.30 30.88 7.71
N ILE A 1027 6.14 31.58 6.94
CA ILE A 1027 6.59 31.14 5.60
C ILE A 1027 7.36 29.81 5.69
N ARG A 1028 8.32 29.69 6.62
CA ARG A 1028 9.13 28.49 6.83
C ARG A 1028 8.26 27.30 7.24
N CYS A 1029 7.38 27.49 8.22
CA CYS A 1029 6.45 26.48 8.70
C CYS A 1029 5.52 26.00 7.58
N LYS A 1030 4.98 26.92 6.78
CA LYS A 1030 4.09 26.55 5.66
C LYS A 1030 4.82 25.81 4.54
N HIS A 1031 6.03 26.23 4.18
CA HIS A 1031 6.86 25.53 3.20
C HIS A 1031 7.26 24.13 3.71
N ARG A 1032 7.69 24.03 4.97
CA ARG A 1032 7.99 22.76 5.65
C ARG A 1032 6.75 21.85 5.65
N ARG A 1033 5.56 22.39 5.91
CA ARG A 1033 4.29 21.65 5.86
C ARG A 1033 4.01 21.08 4.47
N ARG A 1034 4.23 21.83 3.39
CA ARG A 1034 4.08 21.29 2.01
C ARG A 1034 5.03 20.13 1.75
N MET A 1035 6.29 20.24 2.16
CA MET A 1035 7.27 19.15 2.03
C MET A 1035 6.87 17.93 2.87
N GLN A 1036 6.38 18.14 4.10
CA GLN A 1036 5.86 17.08 4.96
C GLN A 1036 4.63 16.41 4.35
N LEU A 1037 3.68 17.17 3.78
CA LEU A 1037 2.50 16.64 3.11
C LEU A 1037 2.87 15.75 1.92
N GLN A 1038 3.88 16.14 1.14
CA GLN A 1038 4.39 15.30 0.04
C GLN A 1038 5.01 13.99 0.54
N LEU A 1039 5.78 14.04 1.63
CA LEU A 1039 6.34 12.84 2.26
C LEU A 1039 5.25 11.95 2.89
N GLU A 1040 4.26 12.57 3.55
CA GLU A 1040 3.09 11.90 4.15
C GLU A 1040 2.28 11.19 3.07
N LYS A 1041 2.02 11.86 1.94
CA LYS A 1041 1.38 11.28 0.76
C LYS A 1041 2.15 10.06 0.24
N ALA A 1042 3.45 10.18 -0.02
CA ALA A 1042 4.26 9.07 -0.53
C ALA A 1042 4.28 7.87 0.45
N SER A 1043 4.34 8.16 1.75
CA SER A 1043 4.27 7.14 2.80
C SER A 1043 2.92 6.43 2.85
N LEU A 1044 1.81 7.18 2.73
CA LEU A 1044 0.45 6.61 2.71
C LEU A 1044 0.20 5.79 1.45
N GLU A 1045 0.68 6.24 0.28
CA GLU A 1045 0.60 5.47 -0.97
C GLU A 1045 1.32 4.12 -0.84
N THR A 1046 2.51 4.11 -0.25
CA THR A 1046 3.27 2.88 0.03
C THR A 1046 2.51 1.98 1.02
N THR A 1047 1.98 2.55 2.11
CA THR A 1047 1.22 1.82 3.13
C THR A 1047 -0.06 1.20 2.56
N LEU A 1048 -0.81 1.96 1.77
CA LEU A 1048 -1.99 1.46 1.05
C LEU A 1048 -1.64 0.34 0.08
N GLY A 1049 -0.51 0.43 -0.61
CA GLY A 1049 0.01 -0.66 -1.45
C GLY A 1049 0.27 -1.94 -0.64
N THR A 1050 0.95 -1.84 0.50
CA THR A 1050 1.19 -2.99 1.39
C THR A 1050 -0.11 -3.56 1.98
N LEU A 1051 -1.04 -2.69 2.40
CA LEU A 1051 -2.32 -3.12 2.96
C LEU A 1051 -3.20 -3.82 1.92
N LYS A 1052 -3.18 -3.38 0.66
CA LYS A 1052 -3.85 -4.05 -0.45
C LYS A 1052 -3.21 -5.41 -0.74
N GLY A 1053 -1.88 -5.48 -0.84
CA GLY A 1053 -1.19 -6.76 -1.03
C GLY A 1053 -1.52 -7.77 0.07
N LYS A 1054 -1.59 -7.31 1.33
CA LYS A 1054 -2.03 -8.15 2.45
C LYS A 1054 -3.49 -8.58 2.34
N HIS A 1055 -4.38 -7.67 1.94
CA HIS A 1055 -5.78 -7.99 1.71
C HIS A 1055 -5.93 -9.12 0.68
N ASP A 1056 -5.26 -8.98 -0.46
CA ASP A 1056 -5.32 -9.95 -1.55
C ASP A 1056 -4.79 -11.31 -1.10
N PHE A 1057 -3.70 -11.33 -0.32
CA PHE A 1057 -3.17 -12.55 0.29
C PHE A 1057 -4.16 -13.22 1.26
N LEU A 1058 -4.79 -12.46 2.15
CA LEU A 1058 -5.77 -12.99 3.11
C LEU A 1058 -7.00 -13.57 2.40
N VAL A 1059 -7.47 -12.91 1.33
CA VAL A 1059 -8.58 -13.40 0.49
C VAL A 1059 -8.19 -14.69 -0.25
N GLU A 1060 -6.96 -14.78 -0.76
CA GLU A 1060 -6.44 -15.99 -1.39
C GLU A 1060 -6.30 -17.14 -0.38
N GLN A 1061 -5.82 -16.86 0.83
CA GLN A 1061 -5.73 -17.83 1.92
C GLN A 1061 -7.12 -18.31 2.36
N GLU A 1062 -8.10 -17.41 2.46
CA GLU A 1062 -9.49 -17.76 2.77
C GLU A 1062 -10.07 -18.73 1.74
N LYS A 1063 -9.83 -18.43 0.46
CA LYS A 1063 -10.22 -19.31 -0.65
C LYS A 1063 -9.54 -20.67 -0.54
N SER A 1064 -8.24 -20.72 -0.28
CA SER A 1064 -7.49 -21.97 -0.10
C SER A 1064 -8.04 -22.81 1.07
N TYR A 1065 -8.34 -22.19 2.20
CA TYR A 1065 -8.92 -22.86 3.37
C TYR A 1065 -10.32 -23.39 3.08
N MET A 1066 -11.16 -22.61 2.40
CA MET A 1066 -12.49 -23.05 1.97
C MET A 1066 -12.41 -24.19 0.95
N ASP A 1067 -11.50 -24.12 -0.01
CA ASP A 1067 -11.26 -25.18 -1.00
C ASP A 1067 -10.79 -26.47 -0.31
N TYR A 1068 -9.91 -26.37 0.71
CA TYR A 1068 -9.49 -27.51 1.52
C TYR A 1068 -10.64 -28.12 2.32
N ILE A 1069 -11.44 -27.30 3.01
CA ILE A 1069 -12.62 -27.77 3.76
C ILE A 1069 -13.60 -28.47 2.80
N ASN A 1070 -13.86 -27.87 1.64
CA ASN A 1070 -14.75 -28.44 0.62
C ASN A 1070 -14.19 -29.75 0.05
N ALA A 1071 -12.88 -29.83 -0.20
CA ALA A 1071 -12.22 -31.06 -0.66
C ALA A 1071 -12.28 -32.17 0.41
N CYS A 1072 -12.10 -31.84 1.70
CA CYS A 1072 -12.28 -32.79 2.80
C CYS A 1072 -13.71 -33.30 2.89
N ILE A 1073 -14.70 -32.41 2.77
CA ILE A 1073 -16.13 -32.80 2.75
C ILE A 1073 -16.42 -33.69 1.54
N GLN A 1074 -15.92 -33.33 0.35
CA GLN A 1074 -16.09 -34.12 -0.87
C GLN A 1074 -15.45 -35.51 -0.76
N GLN A 1075 -14.22 -35.62 -0.25
CA GLN A 1075 -13.57 -36.91 0.01
C GLN A 1075 -14.35 -37.77 1.00
N LEU A 1076 -14.90 -37.17 2.06
CA LEU A 1076 -15.76 -37.88 3.03
C LEU A 1076 -17.06 -38.39 2.38
N THR A 1077 -17.62 -37.67 1.41
CA THR A 1077 -18.82 -38.10 0.67
C THR A 1077 -18.54 -39.09 -0.47
N ALA A 1078 -17.33 -39.08 -1.06
CA ALA A 1078 -17.00 -39.85 -2.26
C ALA A 1078 -16.51 -41.29 -1.97
N HIS A 1079 -16.09 -41.61 -0.74
CA HIS A 1079 -15.48 -42.90 -0.40
C HIS A 1079 -16.46 -44.07 -0.13
N HIS A 1080 -17.73 -43.95 -0.56
CA HIS A 1080 -18.69 -45.06 -0.52
C HIS A 1080 -18.59 -46.05 -1.70
N GLY A 1081 -17.64 -45.87 -2.63
CA GLY A 1081 -17.45 -46.72 -3.82
C GLY A 1081 -16.19 -47.60 -3.80
N SER A 1082 -16.41 -48.92 -3.87
CA SER A 1082 -15.49 -50.08 -3.96
C SER A 1082 -14.03 -49.87 -4.43
N LYS A 1083 -13.08 -50.59 -3.81
CA LYS A 1083 -11.80 -50.97 -4.44
C LYS A 1083 -11.55 -52.49 -4.37
N LYS A 1084 -10.98 -53.01 -5.47
CA LYS A 1084 -10.79 -54.43 -5.85
C LYS A 1084 -9.84 -55.20 -4.91
N ARG A 1085 -10.21 -56.43 -4.53
CA ARG A 1085 -9.38 -57.39 -3.78
C ARG A 1085 -8.26 -57.98 -4.64
N ARG A 1086 -7.05 -58.09 -4.05
CA ARG A 1086 -5.88 -58.78 -4.58
C ARG A 1086 -5.94 -60.28 -4.24
N THR A 1087 -5.46 -61.14 -5.14
CA THR A 1087 -5.52 -62.61 -5.10
C THR A 1087 -4.64 -63.22 -3.98
N LEU A 1088 -5.21 -64.09 -3.15
CA LEU A 1088 -4.55 -64.77 -2.01
C LEU A 1088 -3.99 -66.17 -2.38
N MET A 1089 -2.85 -66.56 -1.79
CA MET A 1089 -2.22 -67.88 -1.94
C MET A 1089 -2.82 -68.95 -0.97
N PRO A 1090 -3.10 -70.19 -1.43
CA PRO A 1090 -4.07 -71.09 -0.79
C PRO A 1090 -3.65 -71.85 0.50
N PHE A 1091 -2.42 -71.70 1.02
CA PHE A 1091 -1.90 -72.53 2.13
C PHE A 1091 -1.43 -71.79 3.40
N SER A 1092 -1.54 -70.46 3.48
CA SER A 1092 -1.16 -69.71 4.69
C SER A 1092 -2.21 -69.83 5.81
N ARG A 1093 -1.80 -69.67 7.09
CA ARG A 1093 -2.74 -69.61 8.24
C ARG A 1093 -3.79 -68.50 8.05
N HIS A 1094 -3.40 -67.40 7.40
CA HIS A 1094 -4.28 -66.30 7.00
C HIS A 1094 -5.31 -66.72 5.92
N ALA A 1095 -4.94 -67.53 4.92
CA ALA A 1095 -5.87 -68.06 3.93
C ALA A 1095 -6.91 -69.03 4.53
N ARG A 1096 -6.53 -69.79 5.57
CA ARG A 1096 -7.46 -70.62 6.35
C ARG A 1096 -8.44 -69.78 7.17
N HIS A 1097 -7.97 -68.69 7.77
CA HIS A 1097 -8.82 -67.77 8.54
C HIS A 1097 -9.82 -67.02 7.66
N VAL A 1098 -9.39 -66.53 6.48
CA VAL A 1098 -10.29 -65.89 5.50
C VAL A 1098 -11.36 -66.87 5.00
N ARG A 1099 -11.00 -68.13 4.71
CA ARG A 1099 -11.97 -69.18 4.34
C ARG A 1099 -12.91 -69.58 5.48
N GLU A 1100 -12.43 -69.54 6.73
CA GLU A 1100 -13.24 -69.83 7.91
C GLU A 1100 -14.27 -68.72 8.19
N LEU A 1101 -13.90 -67.46 7.94
CA LEU A 1101 -14.80 -66.30 7.96
C LEU A 1101 -15.88 -66.40 6.87
N GLU A 1102 -15.50 -66.80 5.64
CA GLU A 1102 -16.44 -67.06 4.54
C GLU A 1102 -17.41 -68.21 4.84
N ARG A 1103 -16.96 -69.26 5.53
CA ARG A 1103 -17.79 -70.44 5.91
C ARG A 1103 -18.74 -70.15 7.09
N LYS A 1104 -18.44 -69.15 7.92
CA LYS A 1104 -19.25 -68.75 9.09
C LYS A 1104 -20.25 -67.61 8.78
N ASN A 1105 -20.43 -67.21 7.51
CA ASN A 1105 -21.30 -66.10 7.09
C ASN A 1105 -21.01 -64.74 7.76
N LYS A 1106 -19.80 -64.53 8.30
CA LYS A 1106 -19.35 -63.22 8.80
C LYS A 1106 -18.68 -62.44 7.67
N ALA A 1107 -19.00 -61.16 7.52
CA ALA A 1107 -18.41 -60.30 6.50
C ALA A 1107 -16.88 -60.25 6.66
N VAL A 1108 -16.14 -60.47 5.58
CA VAL A 1108 -14.67 -60.35 5.59
C VAL A 1108 -14.32 -58.86 5.62
N PRO A 1109 -13.51 -58.38 6.59
CA PRO A 1109 -13.30 -56.96 6.79
C PRO A 1109 -12.76 -56.19 5.58
N LYS A 1110 -13.16 -54.93 5.44
CA LYS A 1110 -12.93 -54.10 4.23
C LYS A 1110 -11.45 -53.87 3.92
N PHE A 1111 -10.59 -53.78 4.94
CA PHE A 1111 -9.14 -53.54 4.83
C PHE A 1111 -8.27 -54.76 5.21
N GLY A 1112 -8.88 -55.92 5.46
CA GLY A 1112 -8.20 -57.19 5.73
C GLY A 1112 -8.16 -57.60 7.22
N SER A 1113 -7.77 -58.85 7.49
CA SER A 1113 -7.70 -59.44 8.84
C SER A 1113 -6.50 -60.38 8.98
N PHE A 1114 -5.54 -60.07 9.85
CA PHE A 1114 -4.31 -60.83 10.03
C PHE A 1114 -4.24 -61.50 11.41
N LYS A 1115 -3.99 -62.81 11.43
CA LYS A 1115 -3.94 -63.64 12.65
C LYS A 1115 -2.50 -64.08 12.96
N TYR A 1116 -2.05 -63.82 14.18
CA TYR A 1116 -0.73 -64.19 14.71
C TYR A 1116 -0.85 -64.86 16.08
N SER A 1117 0.16 -65.63 16.51
CA SER A 1117 0.21 -66.09 17.90
C SER A 1117 0.74 -64.96 18.80
N ALA A 1118 0.32 -64.95 20.07
CA ALA A 1118 0.82 -63.97 21.04
C ALA A 1118 2.34 -64.07 21.21
N LYS A 1119 2.90 -65.30 21.16
CA LYS A 1119 4.35 -65.50 21.15
C LYS A 1119 5.05 -64.89 19.93
N GLU A 1120 4.49 -65.03 18.73
CA GLU A 1120 5.06 -64.41 17.51
C GLU A 1120 5.06 -62.88 17.59
N LEU A 1121 4.07 -62.28 18.27
CA LEU A 1121 4.00 -60.83 18.49
C LEU A 1121 4.92 -60.36 19.62
N MET A 1122 5.14 -61.17 20.66
CA MET A 1122 6.14 -60.92 21.71
C MET A 1122 7.57 -61.05 21.17
N ASP A 1123 7.88 -62.05 20.35
CA ASP A 1123 9.18 -62.24 19.72
C ASP A 1123 9.53 -61.07 18.78
N ARG A 1124 8.51 -60.39 18.23
CA ARG A 1124 8.65 -59.16 17.42
C ARG A 1124 8.67 -57.88 18.26
N GLY A 1125 8.50 -57.97 19.58
CA GLY A 1125 8.46 -56.83 20.49
C GLY A 1125 7.20 -55.97 20.40
N VAL A 1126 6.16 -56.40 19.68
CA VAL A 1126 4.89 -55.66 19.58
C VAL A 1126 4.10 -55.78 20.88
N ILE A 1127 4.08 -56.97 21.49
CA ILE A 1127 3.52 -57.21 22.83
C ILE A 1127 4.67 -57.22 23.85
N VAL A 1128 4.55 -56.40 24.90
CA VAL A 1128 5.55 -56.23 25.97
C VAL A 1128 5.27 -57.18 27.13
N SER A 1129 4.02 -57.22 27.63
CA SER A 1129 3.58 -58.12 28.69
C SER A 1129 2.11 -58.52 28.49
N ILE A 1130 1.75 -59.68 29.04
CA ILE A 1130 0.38 -60.17 29.13
C ILE A 1130 0.15 -60.50 30.60
N GLU A 1131 -0.74 -59.75 31.26
CA GLU A 1131 -1.06 -59.83 32.69
C GLU A 1131 -2.49 -60.35 32.83
N VAL A 1132 -2.66 -61.65 32.56
CA VAL A 1132 -3.94 -62.35 32.73
C VAL A 1132 -3.80 -63.31 33.91
N ASP A 1133 -4.64 -63.16 34.93
CA ASP A 1133 -4.63 -64.01 36.13
C ASP A 1133 -4.77 -65.50 35.76
N GLY A 1134 -3.72 -66.28 36.06
CA GLY A 1134 -3.73 -67.74 35.91
C GLY A 1134 -3.21 -68.32 34.58
N LEU A 1135 -2.64 -67.52 33.66
CA LEU A 1135 -2.11 -68.03 32.38
C LEU A 1135 -0.57 -68.24 32.39
N PRO A 1136 -0.04 -69.47 32.38
CA PRO A 1136 1.41 -69.70 32.29
C PRO A 1136 1.98 -69.41 30.90
N SER A 1137 3.17 -68.79 30.82
CA SER A 1137 3.83 -68.33 29.57
C SER A 1137 4.04 -69.40 28.50
N LYS A 1138 3.97 -70.69 28.85
CA LYS A 1138 4.01 -71.83 27.91
C LYS A 1138 2.76 -71.93 27.02
N LEU A 1139 1.67 -71.26 27.38
CA LEU A 1139 0.40 -71.28 26.64
C LEU A 1139 0.25 -70.10 25.65
N TYR A 1140 1.22 -69.17 25.58
CA TYR A 1140 1.21 -68.04 24.64
C TYR A 1140 1.29 -68.47 23.17
N ASP A 1141 1.76 -69.69 22.89
CA ASP A 1141 1.71 -70.30 21.55
C ASP A 1141 0.28 -70.64 21.08
N ARG A 1142 -0.66 -70.78 22.02
CA ARG A 1142 -2.07 -71.15 21.76
C ARG A 1142 -3.03 -69.96 21.83
N LEU A 1143 -2.55 -68.80 22.27
CA LEU A 1143 -3.26 -67.53 22.25
C LEU A 1143 -3.08 -66.90 20.87
N ASN A 1144 -4.16 -66.69 20.12
CA ASN A 1144 -4.09 -66.05 18.82
C ASN A 1144 -4.66 -64.65 18.88
N VAL A 1145 -3.87 -63.67 18.43
CA VAL A 1145 -4.27 -62.27 18.28
C VAL A 1145 -4.58 -62.02 16.81
N THR A 1146 -5.79 -61.58 16.53
CA THR A 1146 -6.25 -61.23 15.18
C THR A 1146 -6.40 -59.71 15.13
N LEU A 1147 -5.70 -59.06 14.21
CA LEU A 1147 -5.93 -57.64 13.90
C LEU A 1147 -6.72 -57.54 12.60
N SER A 1148 -7.90 -56.94 12.65
CA SER A 1148 -8.76 -56.66 11.49
C SER A 1148 -9.07 -55.18 11.38
N SER A 1149 -9.46 -54.73 10.19
CA SER A 1149 -9.87 -53.35 9.97
C SER A 1149 -11.00 -53.26 8.96
N ASP A 1150 -12.12 -52.68 9.38
CA ASP A 1150 -13.28 -52.39 8.54
C ASP A 1150 -13.34 -50.93 8.08
N GLU A 1151 -12.76 -50.03 8.86
CA GLU A 1151 -12.68 -48.59 8.60
C GLU A 1151 -11.22 -48.13 8.56
N GLN A 1152 -10.91 -47.16 7.69
CA GLN A 1152 -9.54 -46.69 7.53
C GLN A 1152 -9.05 -46.02 8.82
N GLY A 1153 -8.06 -46.64 9.48
CA GLY A 1153 -7.48 -46.12 10.72
C GLY A 1153 -8.12 -46.66 12.00
N VAL A 1154 -9.07 -47.60 11.92
CA VAL A 1154 -9.61 -48.33 13.08
C VAL A 1154 -9.23 -49.81 12.94
N PHE A 1155 -8.59 -50.36 13.98
CA PHE A 1155 -8.11 -51.74 14.01
C PHE A 1155 -8.75 -52.50 15.16
N ASP A 1156 -9.60 -53.48 14.83
CA ASP A 1156 -10.17 -54.40 15.80
C ASP A 1156 -9.15 -55.47 16.15
N VAL A 1157 -8.81 -55.59 17.42
CA VAL A 1157 -7.88 -56.57 17.98
C VAL A 1157 -8.70 -57.60 18.73
N GLU A 1158 -8.76 -58.82 18.20
CA GLU A 1158 -9.43 -59.96 18.83
C GLU A 1158 -8.41 -60.93 19.39
N CYS A 1159 -8.46 -61.20 20.70
CA CYS A 1159 -7.65 -62.21 21.35
C CYS A 1159 -8.47 -63.48 21.57
N THR A 1160 -8.09 -64.58 20.92
CA THR A 1160 -8.78 -65.88 21.04
C THR A 1160 -7.89 -66.90 21.72
N PHE A 1161 -8.40 -67.50 22.79
CA PHE A 1161 -7.77 -68.64 23.46
C PHE A 1161 -8.53 -69.92 23.13
N SER A 1162 -7.83 -70.93 22.58
CA SER A 1162 -8.44 -72.19 22.18
C SER A 1162 -7.77 -73.36 22.90
N ALA A 1163 -8.40 -73.86 23.96
CA ALA A 1163 -8.01 -75.07 24.67
C ALA A 1163 -9.24 -75.78 25.30
N LEU A 1164 -9.29 -77.12 25.22
CA LEU A 1164 -10.26 -77.97 25.92
C LEU A 1164 -11.76 -77.63 25.71
N GLY A 1165 -12.14 -77.19 24.50
CA GLY A 1165 -13.55 -76.96 24.15
C GLY A 1165 -14.15 -75.65 24.67
N TYR A 1166 -13.37 -74.84 25.38
CA TYR A 1166 -13.73 -73.46 25.74
C TYR A 1166 -13.06 -72.49 24.75
N SER A 1167 -13.86 -71.56 24.21
CA SER A 1167 -13.39 -70.47 23.36
C SER A 1167 -13.78 -69.16 24.03
N ALA A 1168 -12.83 -68.54 24.72
CA ALA A 1168 -12.96 -67.16 25.19
C ALA A 1168 -12.34 -66.24 24.11
N ALA A 1169 -13.09 -65.22 23.73
CA ALA A 1169 -12.66 -64.19 22.80
C ALA A 1169 -12.86 -62.83 23.47
N GLU A 1170 -11.77 -62.10 23.66
CA GLU A 1170 -11.81 -60.71 24.06
C GLU A 1170 -11.61 -59.83 22.84
N HIS A 1171 -12.35 -58.73 22.78
CA HIS A 1171 -12.34 -57.80 21.67
C HIS A 1171 -11.99 -56.42 22.20
N ASP A 1172 -11.03 -55.77 21.55
CA ASP A 1172 -10.66 -54.39 21.80
C ASP A 1172 -10.46 -53.67 20.46
N SER A 1173 -10.65 -52.36 20.42
CA SER A 1173 -10.55 -51.57 19.20
C SER A 1173 -9.49 -50.49 19.37
N VAL A 1174 -8.53 -50.46 18.46
CA VAL A 1174 -7.40 -49.53 18.52
C VAL A 1174 -7.45 -48.60 17.32
N LYS A 1175 -7.56 -47.29 17.58
CA LYS A 1175 -7.51 -46.30 16.51
C LYS A 1175 -6.07 -45.89 16.23
N LEU A 1176 -5.73 -45.75 14.96
CA LEU A 1176 -4.42 -45.26 14.54
C LEU A 1176 -4.15 -43.86 15.09
N GLU A 1177 -5.20 -43.03 15.19
CA GLU A 1177 -5.13 -41.69 15.78
C GLU A 1177 -4.75 -41.75 17.26
N GLU A 1178 -5.29 -42.69 18.03
CA GLU A 1178 -4.94 -42.89 19.43
C GLU A 1178 -3.49 -43.38 19.57
N LEU A 1179 -3.04 -44.29 18.71
CA LEU A 1179 -1.64 -44.72 18.70
C LEU A 1179 -0.67 -43.59 18.30
N LEU A 1180 -1.02 -42.78 17.30
CA LEU A 1180 -0.23 -41.62 16.89
C LEU A 1180 -0.25 -40.51 17.96
N ALA A 1181 -1.36 -40.34 18.67
CA ALA A 1181 -1.46 -39.44 19.82
C ALA A 1181 -0.59 -39.94 20.98
N LEU A 1182 -0.59 -41.24 21.29
CA LEU A 1182 0.31 -41.84 22.28
C LEU A 1182 1.79 -41.71 21.86
N GLN A 1183 2.09 -41.86 20.57
CA GLN A 1183 3.43 -41.62 20.00
C GLN A 1183 3.84 -40.14 20.09
N PHE A 1184 2.88 -39.21 19.94
CA PHE A 1184 3.09 -37.77 20.09
C PHE A 1184 3.26 -37.36 21.56
N GLU A 1185 2.51 -37.98 22.47
CA GLU A 1185 2.63 -37.83 23.93
C GLU A 1185 3.88 -38.54 24.50
N ASN A 1186 4.71 -39.16 23.66
CA ASN A 1186 5.89 -39.94 24.03
C ASN A 1186 5.61 -41.11 24.98
N LYS A 1187 4.42 -41.69 24.93
CA LYS A 1187 4.10 -42.95 25.62
C LYS A 1187 4.59 -44.12 24.78
N THR A 1188 5.52 -44.89 25.33
CA THR A 1188 6.15 -46.05 24.67
C THR A 1188 5.28 -47.29 24.70
N GLU A 1189 4.36 -47.37 25.66
CA GLU A 1189 3.53 -48.52 25.94
C GLU A 1189 2.05 -48.11 25.98
N ALA A 1190 1.18 -48.95 25.40
CA ALA A 1190 -0.26 -48.83 25.48
C ALA A 1190 -0.84 -50.10 26.09
N GLN A 1191 -1.93 -49.96 26.83
CA GLN A 1191 -2.67 -51.07 27.40
C GLN A 1191 -3.87 -51.39 26.52
N LEU A 1192 -4.08 -52.67 26.23
CA LEU A 1192 -5.22 -53.24 25.52
C LEU A 1192 -5.95 -54.22 26.43
N PHE A 1193 -7.25 -54.41 26.19
CA PHE A 1193 -8.14 -55.33 26.93
C PHE A 1193 -8.20 -54.99 28.42
N ASP A 1194 -8.62 -53.77 28.76
CA ASP A 1194 -8.74 -53.26 30.14
C ASP A 1194 -7.48 -53.44 31.01
N GLY A 1195 -6.29 -53.36 30.41
CA GLY A 1195 -5.01 -53.49 31.10
C GLY A 1195 -4.34 -54.86 30.99
N SER A 1196 -5.00 -55.85 30.39
CA SER A 1196 -4.53 -57.24 30.36
C SER A 1196 -3.34 -57.48 29.40
N VAL A 1197 -3.16 -56.62 28.38
CA VAL A 1197 -2.05 -56.73 27.42
C VAL A 1197 -1.37 -55.39 27.24
N THR A 1198 -0.05 -55.34 27.47
CA THR A 1198 0.76 -54.14 27.21
C THR A 1198 1.47 -54.28 25.87
N VAL A 1199 1.34 -53.28 25.00
CA VAL A 1199 1.93 -53.25 23.65
C VAL A 1199 2.86 -52.06 23.47
N ASN A 1200 3.92 -52.22 22.67
CA ASN A 1200 4.82 -51.13 22.34
C ASN A 1200 4.23 -50.29 21.19
N VAL A 1201 3.98 -49.01 21.45
CA VAL A 1201 3.27 -48.09 20.53
C VAL A 1201 4.04 -47.92 19.21
N ASN A 1202 5.36 -47.71 19.28
CA ASN A 1202 6.17 -47.48 18.08
C ASN A 1202 6.27 -48.74 17.19
N LEU A 1203 6.46 -49.91 17.80
CA LEU A 1203 6.55 -51.18 17.08
C LEU A 1203 5.19 -51.65 16.55
N LEU A 1204 4.10 -51.34 17.25
CA LEU A 1204 2.74 -51.60 16.78
C LEU A 1204 2.39 -50.72 15.57
N ILE A 1205 2.71 -49.42 15.60
CA ILE A 1205 2.54 -48.52 14.45
C ILE A 1205 3.36 -49.01 13.24
N TYR A 1206 4.62 -49.38 13.46
CA TYR A 1206 5.46 -49.96 12.41
C TYR A 1206 4.84 -51.25 11.82
N PHE A 1207 4.31 -52.12 12.69
CA PHE A 1207 3.66 -53.37 12.29
C PHE A 1207 2.38 -53.13 11.47
N ILE A 1208 1.53 -52.19 11.91
CA ILE A 1208 0.31 -51.78 11.21
C ILE A 1208 0.64 -51.19 9.84
N ASN A 1209 1.58 -50.24 9.78
CA ASN A 1209 2.01 -49.62 8.53
C ASN A 1209 2.55 -50.64 7.53
N LYS A 1210 3.31 -51.64 8.00
CA LYS A 1210 3.84 -52.71 7.17
C LYS A 1210 2.80 -53.72 6.65
N LYS A 1211 1.63 -53.83 7.29
CA LYS A 1211 0.64 -54.87 6.98
C LYS A 1211 -0.64 -54.37 6.33
N PHE A 1212 -1.08 -53.17 6.68
CA PHE A 1212 -2.33 -52.59 6.19
C PHE A 1212 -2.13 -51.44 5.19
N TYR A 1213 -0.96 -50.78 5.22
CA TYR A 1213 -0.69 -49.59 4.39
C TYR A 1213 0.48 -49.74 3.39
N ALA A 1214 1.24 -50.84 3.46
CA ALA A 1214 2.26 -51.23 2.48
C ALA A 1214 1.67 -52.21 1.46
#